data_AF-A0A812GCM3-F1
#
_entry.id   AF-A0A812GCM3-F1
#
_cell.length_a   1.000
_cell.length_b   1.000
_cell.length_c   1.000
_cell.angle_alpha   90.00
_cell.angle_beta   90.00
_cell.angle_gamma   90.00
#
_symmetry.space_group_name_H-M   'P 1'
#
loop_
_entity.id
_entity.type
_entity.pdbx_description
1 polymer ?
#
loop_
_entity_poly.entity_id
_entity_poly.type
_entity_poly.pdbx_seq_one_letter_code
_entity_poly.pdbx_strand_id
1 'polypeptide(L)'
;MNCEKRIFSYRQTHFFCAIALLLSIVFPLILFPTEGAEWIAVAKTFMTDKLGFLYLALGLAAFIFMIYVVFSDMGQIKLGDPDEKPEFTTASWAAMLFCGGIGASILYWGCIEWAYYYQSPPFQLEPGSEEAVRWAATYGLFHWGPIAWSIYLIPALPIAYFFYVRKQPVLKVSSALMPVLGEERSKGSAGKIVDVLFIFGLLGGAATSLGLAAPLIGEGLHYLFGMPKNTYSQVLVLLICTAIFAYSSYAGMEKGIKVLSNINFWGAMGLLAFVLAVGPTIFMLETGLDSIGRMLSNFFVMATWAEPFGGYGTFDNTHFPQDWTIFYWAWWLVFAPSMGLFVARISRGRTIKQMVSGSIFFGSLGCFLFFMILGNYGLSLQLSGELDVVGILNAEGATAAIFSMLDALPMSYLVIAVFTLLCIIFTATTFDSISYILASVVQNNVTEEPMRWNRMFWAFTLSFLPTVLMFMGGLSTLQTAAIVGGLPLLGISIMLMVSAVRATTLDIRHQEDYVEPTINIEELPEFDPWSTEGMAMARFERARDAAQEAAEDERDALAELMKLRKRIRAFALEHSDDNDFADHHLPQEMQEELQNLLDNVVKAKERKLELSETAQQSRAEFNQIVAQSTAYAV
;
A
#
# COMPACT_ATOMS: atom_id res chain seq x y z
N MET A 1 -5.24 -31.06 -38.81
CA MET A 1 -6.45 -30.37 -39.32
C MET A 1 -7.62 -30.80 -38.44
N ASN A 2 -8.20 -29.87 -37.65
CA ASN A 2 -9.21 -30.02 -36.56
C ASN A 2 -8.74 -29.78 -35.11
N CYS A 3 -7.83 -28.80 -34.87
CA CYS A 3 -7.55 -28.30 -33.51
C CYS A 3 -7.73 -26.77 -33.36
N GLU A 4 -8.46 -26.10 -34.26
CA GLU A 4 -8.62 -24.63 -34.24
C GLU A 4 -10.04 -24.15 -33.86
N LYS A 5 -11.00 -25.05 -33.57
CA LYS A 5 -12.40 -24.66 -33.31
C LYS A 5 -12.82 -24.59 -31.83
N ARG A 6 -11.88 -24.52 -30.87
CA ARG A 6 -12.22 -24.38 -29.43
C ARG A 6 -11.66 -23.14 -28.72
N ILE A 7 -11.28 -22.10 -29.45
CA ILE A 7 -10.72 -20.87 -28.84
C ILE A 7 -11.81 -19.86 -28.40
N PHE A 8 -13.05 -19.98 -28.87
CA PHE A 8 -14.07 -18.94 -28.67
C PHE A 8 -15.32 -19.44 -27.93
N SER A 9 -15.15 -19.95 -26.71
CA SER A 9 -16.28 -20.27 -25.83
C SER A 9 -16.42 -19.18 -24.76
N TYR A 10 -17.49 -18.38 -24.83
CA TYR A 10 -18.00 -17.63 -23.68
C TYR A 10 -18.36 -18.66 -22.58
N ARG A 11 -18.08 -18.37 -21.31
CA ARG A 11 -18.95 -18.92 -20.26
C ARG A 11 -20.22 -18.08 -20.29
N GLN A 12 -21.12 -18.42 -21.22
CA GLN A 12 -22.45 -17.81 -21.37
C GLN A 12 -23.12 -17.58 -20.02
N THR A 13 -22.94 -18.52 -19.09
CA THR A 13 -23.45 -18.46 -17.72
C THR A 13 -23.06 -17.18 -16.95
N HIS A 14 -21.78 -16.76 -16.91
CA HIS A 14 -21.41 -15.58 -16.11
C HIS A 14 -22.04 -14.29 -16.64
N PHE A 15 -21.99 -14.14 -17.97
CA PHE A 15 -22.54 -13.00 -18.68
C PHE A 15 -24.06 -12.89 -18.46
N PHE A 16 -24.79 -13.97 -18.70
CA PHE A 16 -26.25 -13.97 -18.51
C PHE A 16 -26.65 -13.87 -17.03
N CYS A 17 -25.91 -14.49 -16.09
CA CYS A 17 -26.19 -14.34 -14.66
C CYS A 17 -25.96 -12.90 -14.18
N ALA A 18 -24.88 -12.25 -14.61
CA ALA A 18 -24.61 -10.86 -14.25
C ALA A 18 -25.67 -9.91 -14.80
N ILE A 19 -26.08 -10.09 -16.07
CA ILE A 19 -27.16 -9.30 -16.68
C ILE A 19 -28.50 -9.57 -16.00
N ALA A 20 -28.83 -10.83 -15.73
CA ALA A 20 -30.07 -11.19 -15.05
C ALA A 20 -30.14 -10.57 -13.65
N LEU A 21 -29.02 -10.57 -12.91
CA LEU A 21 -28.92 -9.95 -11.60
C LEU A 21 -29.08 -8.42 -11.69
N LEU A 22 -28.41 -7.78 -12.66
CA LEU A 22 -28.55 -6.35 -12.92
C LEU A 22 -30.01 -5.98 -13.24
N LEU A 23 -30.64 -6.72 -14.17
CA LEU A 23 -32.03 -6.49 -14.56
C LEU A 23 -33.01 -6.77 -13.43
N SER A 24 -32.74 -7.77 -12.58
CA SER A 24 -33.58 -8.06 -11.40
C SER A 24 -33.59 -6.92 -10.38
N ILE A 25 -32.58 -6.05 -10.40
CA ILE A 25 -32.52 -4.87 -9.53
C ILE A 25 -33.08 -3.66 -10.25
N VAL A 26 -32.64 -3.42 -11.49
CA VAL A 26 -33.04 -2.24 -12.25
C VAL A 26 -34.52 -2.25 -12.62
N PHE A 27 -35.07 -3.40 -13.03
CA PHE A 27 -36.43 -3.46 -13.55
C PHE A 27 -37.50 -3.16 -12.49
N PRO A 28 -37.46 -3.74 -11.26
CA PRO A 28 -38.37 -3.34 -10.19
C PRO A 28 -38.27 -1.87 -9.81
N LEU A 29 -37.05 -1.33 -9.79
CA LEU A 29 -36.77 0.07 -9.48
C LEU A 29 -37.38 1.04 -10.51
N ILE A 30 -37.39 0.67 -11.80
CA ILE A 30 -38.06 1.45 -12.84
C ILE A 30 -39.59 1.33 -12.74
N LEU A 31 -40.12 0.13 -12.48
CA LEU A 31 -41.56 -0.11 -12.45
C LEU A 31 -42.25 0.48 -11.22
N PHE A 32 -41.56 0.50 -10.08
CA PHE A 32 -42.07 0.96 -8.79
C PHE A 32 -41.11 1.97 -8.17
N PRO A 33 -41.04 3.21 -8.71
CA PRO A 33 -40.02 4.18 -8.28
C PRO A 33 -40.22 4.65 -6.82
N THR A 34 -41.46 4.81 -6.36
CA THR A 34 -41.76 5.26 -4.99
C THR A 34 -41.42 4.17 -3.97
N GLU A 35 -41.95 2.96 -4.17
CA GLU A 35 -41.68 1.80 -3.32
C GLU A 35 -40.21 1.36 -3.42
N GLY A 36 -39.61 1.50 -4.60
CA GLY A 36 -38.20 1.22 -4.83
C GLY A 36 -37.27 2.11 -4.00
N ALA A 37 -37.60 3.39 -3.83
CA ALA A 37 -36.87 4.28 -2.94
C ALA A 37 -36.96 3.82 -1.46
N GLU A 38 -38.13 3.36 -1.01
CA GLU A 38 -38.31 2.79 0.32
C GLU A 38 -37.51 1.48 0.50
N TRP A 39 -37.54 0.58 -0.48
CA TRP A 39 -36.76 -0.66 -0.44
C TRP A 39 -35.26 -0.40 -0.35
N ILE A 40 -34.77 0.59 -1.09
CA ILE A 40 -33.38 1.05 -1.02
C ILE A 40 -33.07 1.59 0.38
N ALA A 41 -33.93 2.43 0.95
CA ALA A 41 -33.74 2.96 2.31
C ALA A 41 -33.69 1.85 3.36
N VAL A 42 -34.61 0.89 3.31
CA VAL A 42 -34.63 -0.27 4.23
C VAL A 42 -33.37 -1.12 4.07
N ALA A 43 -32.95 -1.38 2.82
CA ALA A 43 -31.72 -2.09 2.55
C ALA A 43 -30.50 -1.34 3.11
N LYS A 44 -30.43 -0.02 2.91
CA LYS A 44 -29.34 0.82 3.45
C LYS A 44 -29.26 0.67 4.96
N THR A 45 -30.34 0.98 5.69
CA THR A 45 -30.40 0.93 7.15
C THR A 45 -30.06 -0.45 7.69
N PHE A 46 -30.57 -1.53 7.07
CA PHE A 46 -30.20 -2.87 7.49
C PHE A 46 -28.69 -3.13 7.33
N MET A 47 -28.13 -2.76 6.19
CA MET A 47 -26.70 -2.99 5.90
C MET A 47 -25.79 -2.13 6.77
N THR A 48 -26.12 -0.87 7.00
CA THR A 48 -25.31 0.04 7.82
C THR A 48 -25.44 -0.24 9.31
N ASP A 49 -26.66 -0.48 9.81
CA ASP A 49 -26.89 -0.53 11.25
C ASP A 49 -26.69 -1.93 11.82
N LYS A 50 -26.96 -2.98 11.03
CA LYS A 50 -26.80 -4.38 11.48
C LYS A 50 -25.48 -4.98 11.05
N LEU A 51 -24.97 -4.61 9.87
CA LEU A 51 -23.79 -5.22 9.26
C LEU A 51 -22.63 -4.23 9.08
N GLY A 52 -22.81 -2.94 9.41
CA GLY A 52 -21.80 -1.91 9.20
C GLY A 52 -20.48 -2.18 9.92
N PHE A 53 -20.53 -2.78 11.11
CA PHE A 53 -19.34 -3.16 11.85
C PHE A 53 -18.44 -4.15 11.07
N LEU A 54 -19.00 -4.96 10.16
CA LEU A 54 -18.21 -5.87 9.32
C LEU A 54 -17.36 -5.10 8.30
N TYR A 55 -17.85 -3.96 7.80
CA TYR A 55 -17.08 -3.09 6.92
C TYR A 55 -15.93 -2.41 7.67
N LEU A 56 -16.19 -1.89 8.87
CA LEU A 56 -15.16 -1.32 9.73
C LEU A 56 -14.09 -2.38 10.09
N ALA A 57 -14.53 -3.57 10.50
CA ALA A 57 -13.66 -4.68 10.82
C ALA A 57 -12.82 -5.12 9.61
N LEU A 58 -13.42 -5.19 8.41
CA LEU A 58 -12.67 -5.50 7.19
C LEU A 58 -11.63 -4.42 6.87
N GLY A 59 -11.99 -3.14 6.95
CA GLY A 59 -11.04 -2.05 6.69
C GLY A 59 -9.83 -2.12 7.63
N LEU A 60 -10.07 -2.25 8.93
CA LEU A 60 -9.01 -2.41 9.91
C LEU A 60 -8.19 -3.71 9.70
N ALA A 61 -8.85 -4.83 9.41
CA ALA A 61 -8.18 -6.09 9.11
C ALA A 61 -7.32 -6.00 7.86
N ALA A 62 -7.78 -5.31 6.81
CA ALA A 62 -7.01 -5.07 5.59
C ALA A 62 -5.73 -4.29 5.89
N PHE A 63 -5.84 -3.22 6.68
CA PHE A 63 -4.68 -2.41 7.08
C PHE A 63 -3.67 -3.21 7.90
N ILE A 64 -4.13 -3.93 8.93
CA ILE A 64 -3.26 -4.81 9.75
C ILE A 64 -2.63 -5.91 8.89
N PHE A 65 -3.40 -6.51 7.97
CA PHE A 65 -2.90 -7.53 7.07
C PHE A 65 -1.81 -7.00 6.14
N MET A 66 -1.96 -5.78 5.59
CA MET A 66 -0.92 -5.16 4.76
C MET A 66 0.34 -4.84 5.56
N ILE A 67 0.21 -4.41 6.82
CA ILE A 67 1.35 -4.27 7.74
C ILE A 67 2.06 -5.62 7.92
N TYR A 68 1.31 -6.67 8.23
CA TYR A 68 1.85 -8.03 8.37
C TYR A 68 2.60 -8.47 7.10
N VAL A 69 2.04 -8.22 5.92
CA VAL A 69 2.69 -8.55 4.63
C VAL A 69 4.02 -7.80 4.45
N VAL A 70 4.08 -6.52 4.82
CA VAL A 70 5.30 -5.69 4.70
C VAL A 70 6.45 -6.20 5.58
N PHE A 71 6.13 -6.77 6.75
CA PHE A 71 7.12 -7.24 7.73
C PHE A 71 7.35 -8.77 7.72
N SER A 72 6.59 -9.53 6.95
CA SER A 72 6.76 -10.98 6.80
C SER A 72 7.64 -11.35 5.60
N ASP A 73 8.04 -12.62 5.53
CA ASP A 73 8.79 -13.19 4.40
C ASP A 73 8.03 -13.07 3.07
N MET A 74 6.69 -13.05 3.14
CA MET A 74 5.83 -12.79 1.99
C MET A 74 6.17 -11.47 1.31
N GLY A 75 6.54 -10.44 2.08
CA GLY A 75 6.91 -9.13 1.57
C GLY A 75 8.19 -9.15 0.73
N GLN A 76 9.08 -10.13 0.94
CA GLN A 76 10.35 -10.24 0.22
C GLN A 76 10.19 -10.86 -1.17
N ILE A 77 9.06 -11.52 -1.44
CA ILE A 77 8.78 -12.15 -2.73
C ILE A 77 8.78 -11.10 -3.84
N LYS A 78 9.57 -11.36 -4.88
CA LYS A 78 9.63 -10.53 -6.08
C LYS A 78 8.52 -10.89 -7.06
N LEU A 79 7.80 -9.89 -7.56
CA LEU A 79 6.71 -10.02 -8.53
C LEU A 79 7.28 -10.13 -9.94
N GLY A 80 7.80 -11.30 -10.28
CA GLY A 80 8.46 -11.55 -11.56
C GLY A 80 9.59 -12.56 -11.41
N ASP A 81 10.51 -12.54 -12.36
CA ASP A 81 11.72 -13.37 -12.28
C ASP A 81 12.74 -12.75 -11.29
N PRO A 82 13.64 -13.54 -10.68
CA PRO A 82 14.58 -13.04 -9.65
C PRO A 82 15.39 -11.81 -10.07
N ASP A 83 15.83 -11.73 -11.33
CA ASP A 83 16.62 -10.62 -11.87
C ASP A 83 15.79 -9.54 -12.58
N GLU A 84 14.47 -9.69 -12.61
CA GLU A 84 13.59 -8.80 -13.36
C GLU A 84 13.57 -7.39 -12.76
N LYS A 85 13.83 -6.36 -13.56
CA LYS A 85 13.80 -4.97 -13.06
C LYS A 85 12.37 -4.42 -13.05
N PRO A 86 12.04 -3.46 -12.17
CA PRO A 86 10.76 -2.78 -12.20
C PRO A 86 10.46 -2.22 -13.60
N GLU A 87 9.29 -2.54 -14.15
CA GLU A 87 8.89 -2.10 -15.51
C GLU A 87 8.78 -0.57 -15.62
N PHE A 88 8.31 0.06 -14.54
CA PHE A 88 8.18 1.50 -14.41
C PHE A 88 9.12 2.04 -13.34
N THR A 89 9.69 3.23 -13.57
CA THR A 89 10.45 3.94 -12.52
C THR A 89 9.57 4.24 -11.32
N THR A 90 10.15 4.43 -10.13
CA THR A 90 9.38 4.72 -8.90
C THR A 90 8.53 5.98 -9.04
N ALA A 91 9.05 7.03 -9.67
CA ALA A 91 8.30 8.26 -9.91
C ALA A 91 7.12 8.04 -10.87
N SER A 92 7.33 7.32 -11.97
CA SER A 92 6.25 6.98 -12.90
C SER A 92 5.19 6.10 -12.25
N TRP A 93 5.61 5.16 -11.40
CA TRP A 93 4.72 4.27 -10.67
C TRP A 93 3.88 5.02 -9.63
N ALA A 94 4.49 5.93 -8.87
CA ALA A 94 3.78 6.82 -7.94
C ALA A 94 2.73 7.69 -8.65
N ALA A 95 3.09 8.27 -9.80
CA ALA A 95 2.15 9.05 -10.61
C ALA A 95 0.98 8.21 -11.15
N MET A 96 1.23 6.96 -11.55
CA MET A 96 0.18 6.04 -11.97
C MET A 96 -0.74 5.62 -10.83
N LEU A 97 -0.21 5.41 -9.62
CA LEU A 97 -1.02 5.14 -8.43
C LEU A 97 -1.94 6.33 -8.12
N PHE A 98 -1.38 7.54 -8.13
CA PHE A 98 -2.12 8.79 -7.94
C PHE A 98 -3.29 8.93 -8.93
N CYS A 99 -3.03 8.78 -10.24
CA CYS A 99 -4.05 8.96 -11.25
C CYS A 99 -5.04 7.80 -11.39
N GLY A 100 -4.56 6.57 -11.21
CA GLY A 100 -5.34 5.37 -11.45
C GLY A 100 -6.35 5.07 -10.34
N GLY A 101 -6.01 5.38 -9.08
CA GLY A 101 -6.78 4.89 -7.93
C GLY A 101 -7.95 5.73 -7.46
N ILE A 102 -8.08 6.97 -7.91
CA ILE A 102 -8.98 7.93 -7.26
C ILE A 102 -10.07 8.48 -8.20
N GLY A 103 -9.83 8.46 -9.52
CA GLY A 103 -10.85 8.79 -10.52
C GLY A 103 -11.43 10.20 -10.39
N ALA A 104 -12.63 10.41 -10.94
CA ALA A 104 -13.30 11.73 -10.91
C ALA A 104 -13.91 12.06 -9.54
N SER A 105 -14.07 11.06 -8.67
CA SER A 105 -14.69 11.23 -7.35
C SER A 105 -13.85 12.07 -6.40
N ILE A 106 -12.52 12.11 -6.55
CA ILE A 106 -11.67 13.00 -5.74
C ILE A 106 -11.93 14.47 -6.01
N LEU A 107 -12.27 14.81 -7.26
CA LEU A 107 -12.63 16.18 -7.63
C LEU A 107 -13.98 16.58 -7.01
N TYR A 108 -14.85 15.60 -6.75
CA TYR A 108 -16.11 15.83 -6.04
C TYR A 108 -15.86 15.95 -4.52
N TRP A 109 -15.40 14.87 -3.90
CA TRP A 109 -15.31 14.75 -2.45
C TRP A 109 -14.16 15.56 -1.85
N GLY A 110 -13.02 15.64 -2.54
CA GLY A 110 -11.90 16.47 -2.11
C GLY A 110 -12.25 17.96 -1.98
N CYS A 111 -13.29 18.43 -2.68
CA CYS A 111 -13.77 19.81 -2.58
C CYS A 111 -14.82 20.01 -1.47
N ILE A 112 -15.78 19.08 -1.31
CA ILE A 112 -17.01 19.36 -0.56
C ILE A 112 -17.26 18.45 0.65
N GLU A 113 -16.50 17.35 0.82
CA GLU A 113 -16.74 16.37 1.90
C GLU A 113 -16.68 17.03 3.29
N TRP A 114 -15.74 17.97 3.49
CA TRP A 114 -15.62 18.74 4.74
C TRP A 114 -16.91 19.49 5.11
N ALA A 115 -17.68 19.97 4.13
CA ALA A 115 -18.90 20.75 4.38
C ALA A 115 -20.02 19.89 4.97
N TYR A 116 -20.02 18.59 4.67
CA TYR A 116 -20.91 17.64 5.32
C TYR A 116 -20.47 17.36 6.76
N TYR A 117 -19.16 17.20 7.00
CA TYR A 117 -18.62 17.01 8.35
C TYR A 117 -18.75 18.25 9.23
N TYR A 118 -18.77 19.43 8.63
CA TYR A 118 -19.04 20.68 9.33
C TYR A 118 -20.47 20.71 9.89
N GLN A 119 -21.45 20.22 9.12
CA GLN A 119 -22.87 20.22 9.47
C GLN A 119 -23.29 19.02 10.33
N SER A 120 -22.69 17.86 10.08
CA SER A 120 -22.94 16.61 10.79
C SER A 120 -21.60 16.03 11.20
N PRO A 121 -20.95 16.58 12.24
CA PRO A 121 -19.61 16.17 12.62
C PRO A 121 -19.60 14.79 13.29
N PRO A 122 -18.42 14.12 13.30
CA PRO A 122 -18.22 12.89 14.05
C PRO A 122 -18.27 13.15 15.56
N PHE A 123 -18.30 12.07 16.34
CA PHE A 123 -18.16 12.08 17.79
C PHE A 123 -19.20 12.93 18.54
N GLN A 124 -20.39 13.11 17.96
CA GLN A 124 -21.51 13.87 18.56
C GLN A 124 -21.13 15.32 18.90
N LEU A 125 -20.22 15.90 18.11
CA LEU A 125 -19.85 17.30 18.27
C LEU A 125 -20.98 18.23 17.80
N GLU A 126 -21.01 19.44 18.33
CA GLU A 126 -21.96 20.45 17.87
C GLU A 126 -21.58 20.92 16.45
N PRO A 127 -22.53 20.94 15.49
CA PRO A 127 -22.30 21.44 14.14
C PRO A 127 -21.70 22.86 14.15
N GLY A 128 -20.68 23.09 13.31
CA GLY A 128 -20.00 24.38 13.22
C GLY A 128 -19.19 24.82 14.44
N SER A 129 -19.08 24.01 15.50
CA SER A 129 -18.16 24.28 16.62
C SER A 129 -16.70 24.23 16.18
N GLU A 130 -15.80 24.84 16.97
CA GLU A 130 -14.36 24.82 16.67
C GLU A 130 -13.80 23.41 16.48
N GLU A 131 -14.26 22.45 17.30
CA GLU A 131 -13.79 21.08 17.21
C GLU A 131 -14.38 20.35 16.00
N ALA A 132 -15.65 20.61 15.66
CA ALA A 132 -16.27 20.11 14.43
C ALA A 132 -15.50 20.58 13.17
N VAL A 133 -15.05 21.85 13.14
CA VAL A 133 -14.23 22.39 12.06
C VAL A 133 -12.91 21.62 11.89
N ARG A 134 -12.20 21.35 12.99
CA ARG A 134 -10.94 20.59 12.94
C ARG A 134 -11.15 19.16 12.44
N TRP A 135 -12.25 18.52 12.85
CA TRP A 135 -12.61 17.18 12.35
C TRP A 135 -13.08 17.18 10.90
N ALA A 136 -13.75 18.24 10.46
CA ALA A 136 -14.19 18.39 9.08
C ALA A 136 -13.02 18.42 8.09
N ALA A 137 -11.92 19.11 8.44
CA ALA A 137 -10.68 19.08 7.66
C ALA A 137 -9.96 17.71 7.74
N THR A 138 -10.18 16.94 8.82
CA THR A 138 -9.42 15.72 9.12
C THR A 138 -10.01 14.44 8.52
N TYR A 139 -11.33 14.25 8.60
CA TYR A 139 -11.94 12.95 8.28
C TYR A 139 -11.81 12.53 6.82
N GLY A 140 -11.72 13.49 5.89
CA GLY A 140 -11.45 13.19 4.48
C GLY A 140 -10.10 12.50 4.28
N LEU A 141 -9.06 12.90 5.02
CA LEU A 141 -7.76 12.22 4.99
C LEU A 141 -7.87 10.77 5.47
N PHE A 142 -8.72 10.49 6.45
CA PHE A 142 -8.92 9.13 6.93
C PHE A 142 -9.63 8.24 5.91
N HIS A 143 -10.74 8.72 5.34
CA HIS A 143 -11.53 7.94 4.38
C HIS A 143 -10.83 7.67 3.04
N TRP A 144 -9.84 8.51 2.69
CA TRP A 144 -9.06 8.38 1.45
C TRP A 144 -7.59 8.03 1.70
N GLY A 145 -7.26 7.64 2.94
CA GLY A 145 -5.91 7.39 3.41
C GLY A 145 -5.54 5.90 3.49
N PRO A 146 -4.70 5.50 4.46
CA PRO A 146 -4.07 4.18 4.45
C PRO A 146 -5.02 2.97 4.44
N ILE A 147 -6.18 3.07 5.12
CA ILE A 147 -7.16 1.97 5.15
C ILE A 147 -7.79 1.76 3.77
N ALA A 148 -8.18 2.84 3.09
CA ALA A 148 -8.73 2.80 1.73
C ALA A 148 -7.81 2.03 0.76
N TRP A 149 -6.53 2.40 0.74
CA TRP A 149 -5.54 1.76 -0.11
C TRP A 149 -5.24 0.31 0.30
N SER A 150 -5.34 -0.01 1.58
CA SER A 150 -5.19 -1.38 2.06
C SER A 150 -6.30 -2.29 1.55
N ILE A 151 -7.53 -1.78 1.42
CA ILE A 151 -8.66 -2.53 0.84
C ILE A 151 -8.38 -2.89 -0.62
N TYR A 152 -7.86 -1.94 -1.42
CA TYR A 152 -7.47 -2.20 -2.82
C TYR A 152 -6.37 -3.26 -2.97
N LEU A 153 -5.49 -3.36 -1.98
CA LEU A 153 -4.39 -4.31 -2.01
C LEU A 153 -4.81 -5.75 -1.70
N ILE A 154 -6.00 -5.98 -1.11
CA ILE A 154 -6.52 -7.32 -0.79
C ILE A 154 -6.55 -8.23 -2.03
N PRO A 155 -7.19 -7.83 -3.15
CA PRO A 155 -7.10 -8.59 -4.39
C PRO A 155 -5.77 -8.37 -5.13
N ALA A 156 -5.12 -7.21 -4.99
CA ALA A 156 -3.88 -6.90 -5.71
C ALA A 156 -2.77 -7.93 -5.42
N LEU A 157 -2.57 -8.28 -4.14
CA LEU A 157 -1.52 -9.18 -3.70
C LEU A 157 -1.64 -10.58 -4.33
N PRO A 158 -2.73 -11.34 -4.14
CA PRO A 158 -2.84 -12.68 -4.72
C PRO A 158 -2.88 -12.62 -6.25
N ILE A 159 -3.50 -11.60 -6.87
CA ILE A 159 -3.49 -11.44 -8.32
C ILE A 159 -2.06 -11.26 -8.85
N ALA A 160 -1.29 -10.34 -8.27
CA ALA A 160 0.10 -10.11 -8.66
C ALA A 160 0.95 -11.36 -8.45
N TYR A 161 0.75 -12.06 -7.34
CA TYR A 161 1.46 -13.30 -7.03
C TYR A 161 1.18 -14.40 -8.07
N PHE A 162 -0.10 -14.72 -8.31
CA PHE A 162 -0.44 -15.77 -9.25
C PHE A 162 -0.03 -15.44 -10.69
N PHE A 163 -0.14 -14.17 -11.07
CA PHE A 163 0.18 -13.74 -12.42
C PHE A 163 1.70 -13.68 -12.67
N TYR A 164 2.47 -13.06 -11.79
CA TYR A 164 3.90 -12.82 -12.03
C TYR A 164 4.83 -13.90 -11.46
N VAL A 165 4.46 -14.54 -10.35
CA VAL A 165 5.29 -15.57 -9.70
C VAL A 165 4.88 -16.96 -10.19
N ARG A 166 3.59 -17.30 -10.09
CA ARG A 166 3.07 -18.61 -10.54
C ARG A 166 2.79 -18.70 -12.04
N LYS A 167 2.99 -17.60 -12.78
CA LYS A 167 2.78 -17.49 -14.24
C LYS A 167 1.41 -18.02 -14.69
N GLN A 168 0.38 -17.87 -13.85
CA GLN A 168 -0.97 -18.26 -14.21
C GLN A 168 -1.55 -17.23 -15.19
N PRO A 169 -2.06 -17.66 -16.36
CA PRO A 169 -2.50 -16.74 -17.41
C PRO A 169 -3.86 -16.07 -17.13
N VAL A 170 -4.51 -16.38 -16.00
CA VAL A 170 -5.89 -15.98 -15.73
C VAL A 170 -5.97 -15.02 -14.55
N LEU A 171 -6.36 -13.77 -14.84
CA LEU A 171 -6.56 -12.69 -13.87
C LEU A 171 -7.99 -12.71 -13.28
N LYS A 172 -8.47 -13.89 -12.87
CA LYS A 172 -9.79 -14.04 -12.23
C LYS A 172 -9.66 -14.14 -10.72
N VAL A 173 -10.59 -13.52 -10.02
CA VAL A 173 -10.66 -13.60 -8.56
C VAL A 173 -10.97 -15.02 -8.10
N SER A 174 -11.84 -15.75 -8.79
CA SER A 174 -12.04 -17.19 -8.53
C SER A 174 -10.75 -18.01 -8.62
N SER A 175 -9.83 -17.67 -9.54
CA SER A 175 -8.54 -18.34 -9.70
C SER A 175 -7.58 -17.98 -8.56
N ALA A 176 -7.58 -16.71 -8.14
CA ALA A 176 -6.83 -16.26 -6.97
C ALA A 176 -7.29 -16.92 -5.65
N LEU A 177 -8.50 -17.50 -5.60
CA LEU A 177 -9.02 -18.25 -4.46
C LEU A 177 -8.72 -19.77 -4.49
N MET A 178 -7.98 -20.25 -5.48
CA MET A 178 -7.66 -21.68 -5.62
C MET A 178 -7.03 -22.32 -4.37
N PRO A 179 -6.08 -21.68 -3.63
CA PRO A 179 -5.56 -22.18 -2.35
C PRO A 179 -6.59 -22.36 -1.22
N VAL A 180 -7.75 -21.70 -1.32
CA VAL A 180 -8.81 -21.75 -0.30
C VAL A 180 -9.92 -22.69 -0.72
N LEU A 181 -10.38 -22.58 -1.98
CA LEU A 181 -11.49 -23.35 -2.50
C LEU A 181 -11.09 -24.72 -3.06
N GLY A 182 -9.83 -24.89 -3.45
CA GLY A 182 -9.36 -26.01 -4.27
C GLY A 182 -9.67 -25.80 -5.76
N GLU A 183 -8.92 -26.49 -6.62
CA GLU A 183 -8.98 -26.32 -8.08
C GLU A 183 -10.36 -26.64 -8.66
N GLU A 184 -10.98 -27.76 -8.25
CA GLU A 184 -12.27 -28.19 -8.76
C GLU A 184 -13.38 -27.17 -8.46
N ARG A 185 -13.44 -26.65 -7.23
CA ARG A 185 -14.48 -25.68 -6.81
C ARG A 185 -14.21 -24.30 -7.40
N SER A 186 -12.95 -23.89 -7.50
CA SER A 186 -12.53 -22.64 -8.16
C SER A 186 -12.91 -22.65 -9.65
N LYS A 187 -12.76 -23.77 -10.34
CA LYS A 187 -13.19 -23.92 -11.75
C LYS A 187 -14.69 -24.24 -11.88
N GLY A 188 -15.30 -24.78 -10.82
CA GLY A 188 -16.68 -25.25 -10.75
C GLY A 188 -17.72 -24.17 -10.44
N SER A 189 -18.81 -24.53 -9.77
CA SER A 189 -19.93 -23.63 -9.45
C SER A 189 -19.58 -22.56 -8.43
N ALA A 190 -18.79 -22.90 -7.40
CA ALA A 190 -18.40 -21.96 -6.35
C ALA A 190 -17.59 -20.78 -6.93
N GLY A 191 -16.61 -21.06 -7.80
CA GLY A 191 -15.86 -20.00 -8.49
C GLY A 191 -16.75 -19.14 -9.40
N LYS A 192 -17.75 -19.73 -10.07
CA LYS A 192 -18.74 -18.96 -10.86
C LYS A 192 -19.54 -18.00 -9.97
N ILE A 193 -19.95 -18.44 -8.77
CA ILE A 193 -20.67 -17.58 -7.82
C ILE A 193 -19.79 -16.42 -7.39
N VAL A 194 -18.52 -16.68 -7.04
CA VAL A 194 -17.55 -15.63 -6.68
C VAL A 194 -17.43 -14.59 -7.81
N ASP A 195 -17.21 -15.04 -9.05
CA ASP A 195 -17.04 -14.14 -10.19
C ASP A 195 -18.33 -13.35 -10.52
N VAL A 196 -19.52 -13.91 -10.29
CA VAL A 196 -20.80 -13.17 -10.47
C VAL A 196 -21.02 -12.14 -9.37
N LEU A 197 -20.81 -12.50 -8.10
CA LEU A 197 -20.91 -11.59 -6.96
C LEU A 197 -19.91 -10.43 -7.07
N PHE A 198 -18.78 -10.71 -7.70
CA PHE A 198 -17.78 -9.73 -8.02
C PHE A 198 -18.23 -8.71 -9.07
N ILE A 199 -18.78 -9.19 -10.19
CA ILE A 199 -19.35 -8.32 -11.23
C ILE A 199 -20.47 -7.45 -10.62
N PHE A 200 -21.26 -8.04 -9.73
CA PHE A 200 -22.31 -7.34 -9.01
C PHE A 200 -21.78 -6.17 -8.17
N GLY A 201 -20.74 -6.39 -7.36
CA GLY A 201 -20.11 -5.32 -6.60
C GLY A 201 -19.60 -4.20 -7.51
N LEU A 202 -18.88 -4.55 -8.57
CA LEU A 202 -18.32 -3.59 -9.52
C LEU A 202 -19.40 -2.74 -10.22
N LEU A 203 -20.56 -3.33 -10.54
CA LEU A 203 -21.72 -2.59 -11.06
C LEU A 203 -22.27 -1.58 -10.04
N GLY A 204 -22.34 -1.96 -8.76
CA GLY A 204 -22.74 -1.05 -7.67
C GLY A 204 -21.80 0.15 -7.53
N GLY A 205 -20.48 -0.09 -7.50
CA GLY A 205 -19.49 0.99 -7.42
C GLY A 205 -19.46 1.89 -8.65
N ALA A 206 -19.58 1.31 -9.84
CA ALA A 206 -19.71 2.04 -11.10
C ALA A 206 -20.92 2.97 -11.09
N ALA A 207 -22.05 2.50 -10.55
CA ALA A 207 -23.27 3.29 -10.44
C ALA A 207 -23.08 4.52 -9.53
N THR A 208 -22.48 4.36 -8.36
CA THR A 208 -22.19 5.49 -7.47
C THR A 208 -21.27 6.51 -8.16
N SER A 209 -20.21 6.04 -8.81
CA SER A 209 -19.18 6.94 -9.37
C SER A 209 -19.66 7.68 -10.62
N LEU A 210 -20.39 7.03 -11.54
CA LEU A 210 -21.03 7.73 -12.67
C LEU A 210 -22.14 8.68 -12.21
N GLY A 211 -22.92 8.27 -11.20
CA GLY A 211 -23.99 9.08 -10.64
C GLY A 211 -23.49 10.38 -9.99
N LEU A 212 -22.25 10.40 -9.47
CA LEU A 212 -21.59 11.61 -8.98
C LEU A 212 -20.91 12.41 -10.10
N ALA A 213 -20.29 11.73 -11.06
CA ALA A 213 -19.54 12.38 -12.14
C ALA A 213 -20.45 13.12 -13.14
N ALA A 214 -21.61 12.57 -13.50
CA ALA A 214 -22.48 13.17 -14.51
C ALA A 214 -23.05 14.54 -14.08
N PRO A 215 -23.59 14.72 -12.87
CA PRO A 215 -23.97 16.05 -12.37
C PRO A 215 -22.80 17.02 -12.28
N LEU A 216 -21.62 16.55 -11.86
CA LEU A 216 -20.42 17.39 -11.73
C LEU A 216 -19.97 17.93 -13.09
N ILE A 217 -19.91 17.08 -14.11
CA ILE A 217 -19.59 17.50 -15.49
C ILE A 217 -20.69 18.42 -16.04
N GLY A 218 -21.96 18.09 -15.78
CA GLY A 218 -23.10 18.89 -16.22
C GLY A 218 -23.08 20.32 -15.66
N GLU A 219 -22.70 20.48 -14.39
CA GLU A 219 -22.56 21.79 -13.74
C GLU A 219 -21.46 22.64 -14.42
N GLY A 220 -20.32 22.03 -14.74
CA GLY A 220 -19.26 22.71 -15.48
C GLY A 220 -19.66 23.11 -16.89
N LEU A 221 -20.37 22.26 -17.61
CA LEU A 221 -20.91 22.59 -18.93
C LEU A 221 -21.98 23.69 -18.87
N HIS A 222 -22.78 23.72 -17.80
CA HIS A 222 -23.71 24.82 -17.56
C HIS A 222 -22.95 26.14 -17.38
N TYR A 223 -21.95 26.17 -16.51
CA TYR A 223 -21.17 27.37 -16.26
C TYR A 223 -20.45 27.87 -17.54
N LEU A 224 -19.85 26.97 -18.31
CA LEU A 224 -19.03 27.33 -19.48
C LEU A 224 -19.83 27.69 -20.73
N PHE A 225 -20.97 27.02 -20.93
CA PHE A 225 -21.73 27.06 -22.20
C PHE A 225 -23.22 27.36 -22.02
N GLY A 226 -23.72 27.56 -20.80
CA GLY A 226 -25.13 27.82 -20.52
C GLY A 226 -26.04 26.61 -20.72
N MET A 227 -25.51 25.37 -20.70
CA MET A 227 -26.30 24.15 -20.85
C MET A 227 -27.36 24.03 -19.75
N PRO A 228 -28.64 23.77 -20.03
CA PRO A 228 -29.68 23.71 -19.00
C PRO A 228 -29.40 22.69 -17.87
N LYS A 229 -29.67 23.06 -16.61
CA LYS A 229 -29.57 22.15 -15.45
C LYS A 229 -30.87 21.38 -15.25
N ASN A 230 -31.13 20.40 -16.10
CA ASN A 230 -32.28 19.50 -15.94
C ASN A 230 -31.87 18.04 -16.13
N THR A 231 -32.74 17.12 -15.70
CA THR A 231 -32.48 15.68 -15.75
C THR A 231 -32.15 15.20 -17.17
N TYR A 232 -32.80 15.75 -18.20
CA TYR A 232 -32.50 15.43 -19.59
C TYR A 232 -31.05 15.77 -19.98
N SER A 233 -30.56 16.92 -19.52
CA SER A 233 -29.19 17.37 -19.77
C SER A 233 -28.18 16.50 -19.04
N GLN A 234 -28.47 16.09 -17.79
CA GLN A 234 -27.62 15.15 -17.04
C GLN A 234 -27.53 13.78 -17.72
N VAL A 235 -28.65 13.24 -18.19
CA VAL A 235 -28.67 11.98 -18.94
C VAL A 235 -27.90 12.10 -20.25
N LEU A 236 -28.03 13.23 -20.96
CA LEU A 236 -27.27 13.49 -22.18
C LEU A 236 -25.76 13.52 -21.90
N VAL A 237 -25.33 14.21 -20.83
CA VAL A 237 -23.92 14.24 -20.41
C VAL A 237 -23.41 12.83 -20.10
N LEU A 238 -24.18 12.04 -19.35
CA LEU A 238 -23.83 10.66 -19.02
C LEU A 238 -23.68 9.79 -20.28
N LEU A 239 -24.61 9.90 -21.24
CA LEU A 239 -24.56 9.16 -22.50
C LEU A 239 -23.37 9.57 -23.37
N ILE A 240 -23.06 10.88 -23.44
CA ILE A 240 -21.88 11.38 -24.17
C ILE A 240 -20.59 10.88 -23.53
N CYS A 241 -20.47 10.98 -22.19
CA CYS A 241 -19.32 10.43 -21.47
C CYS A 241 -19.17 8.93 -21.71
N THR A 242 -20.29 8.21 -21.68
CA THR A 242 -20.36 6.78 -22.01
C THR A 242 -19.88 6.48 -23.42
N ALA A 243 -20.31 7.27 -24.40
CA ALA A 243 -19.86 7.12 -25.78
C ALA A 243 -18.35 7.37 -25.92
N ILE A 244 -17.79 8.37 -25.21
CA ILE A 244 -16.35 8.69 -25.23
C ILE A 244 -15.54 7.49 -24.74
N PHE A 245 -15.85 6.94 -23.56
CA PHE A 245 -15.07 5.81 -23.05
C PHE A 245 -15.39 4.49 -23.75
N ALA A 246 -16.63 4.27 -24.21
CA ALA A 246 -16.96 3.11 -25.03
C ALA A 246 -16.18 3.10 -26.35
N TYR A 247 -15.98 4.28 -26.97
CA TYR A 247 -15.14 4.43 -28.14
C TYR A 247 -13.65 4.18 -27.81
N SER A 248 -13.14 4.71 -26.70
CA SER A 248 -11.79 4.40 -26.20
C SER A 248 -11.58 2.89 -26.04
N SER A 249 -12.55 2.22 -25.41
CA SER A 249 -12.56 0.77 -25.20
C SER A 249 -12.56 -0.02 -26.51
N TYR A 250 -13.26 0.47 -27.53
CA TYR A 250 -13.31 -0.15 -28.85
C TYR A 250 -12.02 0.06 -29.66
N ALA A 251 -11.47 1.28 -29.66
CA ALA A 251 -10.30 1.64 -30.43
C ALA A 251 -9.02 0.93 -29.94
N GLY A 252 -9.02 0.43 -28.69
CA GLY A 252 -7.86 -0.26 -28.11
C GLY A 252 -6.65 0.66 -27.98
N MET A 253 -6.90 1.94 -27.66
CA MET A 253 -5.88 2.98 -27.66
C MET A 253 -5.00 2.91 -26.40
N GLU A 254 -4.13 1.91 -26.28
CA GLU A 254 -3.07 1.90 -25.24
C GLU A 254 -2.27 3.22 -25.23
N LYS A 255 -1.97 3.76 -26.42
CA LYS A 255 -1.31 5.06 -26.56
C LYS A 255 -2.19 6.24 -26.13
N GLY A 256 -3.50 6.18 -26.41
CA GLY A 256 -4.43 7.26 -26.11
C GLY A 256 -4.74 7.38 -24.63
N ILE A 257 -5.00 6.25 -23.96
CA ILE A 257 -5.21 6.19 -22.51
C ILE A 257 -3.98 6.73 -21.78
N LYS A 258 -2.77 6.38 -22.26
CA LYS A 258 -1.52 6.90 -21.68
C LYS A 258 -1.40 8.42 -21.81
N VAL A 259 -1.74 8.99 -22.98
CA VAL A 259 -1.74 10.44 -23.19
C VAL A 259 -2.79 11.14 -22.32
N LEU A 260 -4.02 10.63 -22.30
CA LEU A 260 -5.10 11.17 -21.50
C LEU A 260 -4.77 11.13 -20.01
N SER A 261 -4.22 10.01 -19.52
CA SER A 261 -3.78 9.88 -18.13
C SER A 261 -2.67 10.87 -17.78
N ASN A 262 -1.71 11.11 -18.68
CA ASN A 262 -0.66 12.11 -18.47
C ASN A 262 -1.20 13.55 -18.45
N ILE A 263 -2.10 13.90 -19.38
CA ILE A 263 -2.77 15.21 -19.39
C ILE A 263 -3.50 15.41 -18.07
N ASN A 264 -4.21 14.39 -17.62
CA ASN A 264 -4.99 14.42 -16.41
C ASN A 264 -4.11 14.55 -15.15
N PHE A 265 -2.99 13.83 -15.08
CA PHE A 265 -1.99 13.97 -14.01
C PHE A 265 -1.48 15.40 -13.91
N TRP A 266 -0.90 15.92 -15.01
CA TRP A 266 -0.29 17.25 -15.03
C TRP A 266 -1.32 18.35 -14.88
N GLY A 267 -2.52 18.16 -15.43
CA GLY A 267 -3.63 19.10 -15.27
C GLY A 267 -4.14 19.15 -13.82
N ALA A 268 -4.27 18.00 -13.15
CA ALA A 268 -4.65 17.97 -11.73
C ALA A 268 -3.56 18.58 -10.84
N MET A 269 -2.29 18.23 -11.05
CA MET A 269 -1.18 18.81 -10.31
C MET A 269 -1.05 20.32 -10.56
N GLY A 270 -1.26 20.76 -11.80
CA GLY A 270 -1.28 22.18 -12.17
C GLY A 270 -2.43 22.95 -11.52
N LEU A 271 -3.63 22.37 -11.50
CA LEU A 271 -4.79 22.93 -10.80
C LEU A 271 -4.52 23.07 -9.31
N LEU A 272 -4.05 22.00 -8.65
CA LEU A 272 -3.72 22.03 -7.22
C LEU A 272 -2.64 23.07 -6.91
N ALA A 273 -1.57 23.13 -7.72
CA ALA A 273 -0.52 24.13 -7.55
C ALA A 273 -1.04 25.56 -7.75
N PHE A 274 -1.95 25.78 -8.70
CA PHE A 274 -2.59 27.07 -8.92
C PHE A 274 -3.43 27.49 -7.72
N VAL A 275 -4.35 26.63 -7.26
CA VAL A 275 -5.21 26.90 -6.09
C VAL A 275 -4.36 27.17 -4.85
N LEU A 276 -3.31 26.38 -4.64
CA LEU A 276 -2.38 26.56 -3.53
C LEU A 276 -1.70 27.94 -3.57
N ALA A 277 -1.34 28.43 -4.76
CA ALA A 277 -0.62 29.70 -4.94
C ALA A 277 -1.52 30.94 -4.82
N VAL A 278 -2.79 30.85 -5.24
CA VAL A 278 -3.72 32.00 -5.25
C VAL A 278 -4.67 32.03 -4.05
N GLY A 279 -4.94 30.88 -3.44
CA GLY A 279 -5.73 30.77 -2.21
C GLY A 279 -4.90 31.08 -0.95
N PRO A 280 -5.48 30.92 0.25
CA PRO A 280 -4.78 31.15 1.51
C PRO A 280 -3.78 30.03 1.80
N THR A 281 -2.60 30.08 1.16
CA THR A 281 -1.57 29.04 1.17
C THR A 281 -1.22 28.55 2.57
N ILE A 282 -0.96 29.48 3.50
CA ILE A 282 -0.55 29.14 4.86
C ILE A 282 -1.67 28.40 5.59
N PHE A 283 -2.91 28.87 5.48
CA PHE A 283 -4.06 28.20 6.09
C PHE A 283 -4.23 26.77 5.57
N MET A 284 -4.14 26.58 4.25
CA MET A 284 -4.27 25.25 3.64
C MET A 284 -3.21 24.28 4.13
N LEU A 285 -1.94 24.72 4.20
CA LEU A 285 -0.81 23.90 4.64
C LEU A 285 -0.83 23.62 6.15
N GLU A 286 -1.07 24.63 6.99
CA GLU A 286 -1.13 24.48 8.45
C GLU A 286 -2.31 23.60 8.87
N THR A 287 -3.50 23.84 8.30
CA THR A 287 -4.69 22.99 8.55
C THR A 287 -4.44 21.57 8.08
N GLY A 288 -3.84 21.39 6.91
CA GLY A 288 -3.49 20.05 6.41
C GLY A 288 -2.51 19.31 7.31
N LEU A 289 -1.48 19.99 7.84
CA LEU A 289 -0.54 19.40 8.79
C LEU A 289 -1.21 19.05 10.13
N ASP A 290 -2.08 19.92 10.67
CA ASP A 290 -2.88 19.61 11.87
C ASP A 290 -3.76 18.38 11.63
N SER A 291 -4.45 18.32 10.48
CA SER A 291 -5.31 17.20 10.11
C SER A 291 -4.55 15.89 10.01
N ILE A 292 -3.33 15.87 9.46
CA ILE A 292 -2.48 14.66 9.45
C ILE A 292 -2.14 14.23 10.89
N GLY A 293 -1.70 15.16 11.74
CA GLY A 293 -1.36 14.88 13.13
C GLY A 293 -2.56 14.34 13.92
N ARG A 294 -3.73 14.95 13.73
CA ARG A 294 -5.00 14.54 14.36
C ARG A 294 -5.46 13.17 13.89
N MET A 295 -5.44 12.91 12.59
CA MET A 295 -5.79 11.62 12.00
C MET A 295 -4.89 10.51 12.56
N LEU A 296 -3.57 10.71 12.57
CA LEU A 296 -2.62 9.71 13.06
C LEU A 296 -2.79 9.43 14.56
N SER A 297 -3.02 10.47 15.36
CA SER A 297 -3.22 10.35 16.81
C SER A 297 -4.53 9.63 17.17
N ASN A 298 -5.56 9.72 16.32
CA ASN A 298 -6.89 9.15 16.56
C ASN A 298 -7.22 7.98 15.62
N PHE A 299 -6.23 7.46 14.89
CA PHE A 299 -6.44 6.52 13.78
C PHE A 299 -7.30 5.32 14.17
N PHE A 300 -6.97 4.66 15.29
CA PHE A 300 -7.72 3.48 15.75
C PHE A 300 -9.11 3.82 16.29
N VAL A 301 -9.29 5.01 16.87
CA VAL A 301 -10.61 5.49 17.30
C VAL A 301 -11.49 5.66 16.07
N MET A 302 -11.01 6.36 15.05
CA MET A 302 -11.73 6.56 13.78
C MET A 302 -12.04 5.22 13.08
N ALA A 303 -11.08 4.28 13.09
CA ALA A 303 -11.22 2.98 12.42
C ALA A 303 -12.19 2.02 13.11
N THR A 304 -12.49 2.22 14.39
CA THR A 304 -13.35 1.31 15.18
C THR A 304 -14.67 1.95 15.62
N TRP A 305 -14.86 3.25 15.37
CA TRP A 305 -16.05 3.95 15.80
C TRP A 305 -17.28 3.57 14.96
N ALA A 306 -18.19 2.82 15.57
CA ALA A 306 -19.46 2.38 15.00
C ALA A 306 -20.69 3.06 15.64
N GLU A 307 -20.46 4.12 16.43
CA GLU A 307 -21.48 4.82 17.21
C GLU A 307 -22.42 3.88 18.02
N PRO A 308 -21.89 2.96 18.85
CA PRO A 308 -22.72 1.93 19.50
C PRO A 308 -23.70 2.50 20.55
N PHE A 309 -23.44 3.70 21.06
CA PHE A 309 -24.29 4.36 22.05
C PHE A 309 -25.35 5.29 21.41
N GLY A 310 -25.28 5.55 20.10
CA GLY A 310 -26.21 6.45 19.42
C GLY A 310 -27.66 5.99 19.61
N GLY A 311 -28.53 6.91 20.03
CA GLY A 311 -29.95 6.64 20.28
C GLY A 311 -30.25 6.01 21.64
N TYR A 312 -29.26 5.83 22.52
CA TYR A 312 -29.46 5.41 23.90
C TYR A 312 -29.32 6.58 24.87
N GLY A 313 -30.29 6.76 25.78
CA GLY A 313 -30.22 7.78 26.83
C GLY A 313 -30.10 9.20 26.25
N THR A 314 -29.01 9.89 26.57
CA THR A 314 -28.70 11.26 26.10
C THR A 314 -27.77 11.28 24.89
N PHE A 315 -27.39 10.12 24.34
CA PHE A 315 -26.51 10.03 23.19
C PHE A 315 -27.32 10.21 21.91
N ASP A 316 -27.08 11.30 21.18
CA ASP A 316 -27.66 11.50 19.87
C ASP A 316 -27.18 10.42 18.90
N ASN A 317 -28.06 10.05 17.97
CA ASN A 317 -27.74 9.11 16.90
C ASN A 317 -27.37 9.89 15.64
N THR A 318 -26.07 10.16 15.45
CA THR A 318 -25.59 10.98 14.33
C THR A 318 -25.57 10.23 13.01
N HIS A 319 -25.53 8.89 13.04
CA HIS A 319 -25.35 8.02 11.88
C HIS A 319 -24.06 8.31 11.08
N PHE A 320 -23.10 9.03 11.66
CA PHE A 320 -21.89 9.43 10.95
C PHE A 320 -21.10 8.23 10.40
N PRO A 321 -20.74 7.20 11.18
CA PRO A 321 -19.96 6.09 10.63
C PRO A 321 -20.75 5.28 9.60
N GLN A 322 -22.10 5.27 9.68
CA GLN A 322 -22.99 4.59 8.74
C GLN A 322 -23.04 5.29 7.39
N ASP A 323 -23.21 6.61 7.40
CA ASP A 323 -23.37 7.41 6.18
C ASP A 323 -22.03 7.70 5.48
N TRP A 324 -20.93 7.68 6.22
CA TRP A 324 -19.61 8.02 5.71
C TRP A 324 -18.65 6.84 5.73
N THR A 325 -18.21 6.40 6.90
CA THR A 325 -17.10 5.44 7.00
C THR A 325 -17.46 4.08 6.39
N ILE A 326 -18.65 3.55 6.69
CA ILE A 326 -19.17 2.29 6.16
C ILE A 326 -19.44 2.42 4.66
N PHE A 327 -20.01 3.53 4.22
CA PHE A 327 -20.18 3.84 2.80
C PHE A 327 -18.83 3.80 2.06
N TYR A 328 -17.81 4.52 2.55
CA TYR A 328 -16.50 4.53 1.93
C TYR A 328 -15.88 3.14 1.91
N TRP A 329 -15.87 2.38 3.02
CA TRP A 329 -15.32 1.02 3.00
C TRP A 329 -16.05 0.09 2.04
N ALA A 330 -17.37 0.19 1.92
CA ALA A 330 -18.10 -0.55 0.90
C ALA A 330 -17.72 -0.10 -0.51
N TRP A 331 -17.56 1.21 -0.73
CA TRP A 331 -17.18 1.79 -2.01
C TRP A 331 -15.76 1.39 -2.43
N TRP A 332 -14.77 1.53 -1.54
CA TRP A 332 -13.41 1.03 -1.76
C TRP A 332 -13.42 -0.48 -2.02
N LEU A 333 -14.25 -1.24 -1.31
CA LEU A 333 -14.33 -2.68 -1.49
C LEU A 333 -14.87 -3.09 -2.87
N VAL A 334 -15.92 -2.44 -3.38
CA VAL A 334 -16.46 -2.76 -4.72
C VAL A 334 -15.51 -2.38 -5.85
N PHE A 335 -14.65 -1.38 -5.64
CA PHE A 335 -13.59 -1.01 -6.58
C PHE A 335 -12.28 -1.79 -6.40
N ALA A 336 -12.08 -2.40 -5.22
CA ALA A 336 -10.85 -3.10 -4.86
C ALA A 336 -10.36 -4.03 -5.94
N PRO A 337 -11.21 -4.76 -6.67
CA PRO A 337 -10.67 -5.64 -7.67
C PRO A 337 -10.21 -4.99 -8.97
N SER A 338 -10.94 -3.96 -9.40
CA SER A 338 -10.53 -3.17 -10.55
C SER A 338 -9.16 -2.56 -10.29
N MET A 339 -9.05 -1.96 -9.11
CA MET A 339 -7.84 -1.32 -8.65
C MET A 339 -6.73 -2.31 -8.29
N GLY A 340 -7.08 -3.46 -7.74
CA GLY A 340 -6.12 -4.49 -7.40
C GLY A 340 -5.45 -5.08 -8.63
N LEU A 341 -6.21 -5.27 -9.71
CA LEU A 341 -5.64 -5.66 -10.99
C LEU A 341 -4.70 -4.58 -11.55
N PHE A 342 -5.14 -3.33 -11.53
CA PHE A 342 -4.32 -2.20 -11.98
C PHE A 342 -3.00 -2.13 -11.20
N VAL A 343 -3.06 -2.14 -9.86
CA VAL A 343 -1.90 -2.10 -8.97
C VAL A 343 -0.98 -3.29 -9.22
N ALA A 344 -1.53 -4.50 -9.37
CA ALA A 344 -0.76 -5.68 -9.71
C ALA A 344 0.02 -5.46 -11.02
N ARG A 345 -0.65 -5.01 -12.08
CA ARG A 345 -0.08 -4.86 -13.42
C ARG A 345 1.07 -3.87 -13.47
N ILE A 346 0.95 -2.72 -12.80
CA ILE A 346 1.99 -1.69 -12.79
C ILE A 346 3.14 -2.00 -11.81
N SER A 347 3.03 -3.07 -11.02
CA SER A 347 4.00 -3.42 -9.98
C SER A 347 4.95 -4.56 -10.36
N ARG A 348 4.96 -4.98 -11.63
CA ARG A 348 5.91 -5.97 -12.18
C ARG A 348 7.36 -5.60 -11.86
N GLY A 349 8.14 -6.58 -11.42
CA GLY A 349 9.56 -6.46 -11.07
C GLY A 349 9.84 -5.86 -9.69
N ARG A 350 8.80 -5.50 -8.91
CA ARG A 350 8.92 -5.03 -7.52
C ARG A 350 8.72 -6.19 -6.54
N THR A 351 9.17 -6.03 -5.30
CA THR A 351 8.76 -6.95 -4.23
C THR A 351 7.33 -6.67 -3.77
N ILE A 352 6.67 -7.67 -3.16
CA ILE A 352 5.35 -7.48 -2.55
C ILE A 352 5.39 -6.35 -1.52
N LYS A 353 6.45 -6.27 -0.71
CA LYS A 353 6.66 -5.18 0.24
C LYS A 353 6.69 -3.81 -0.44
N GLN A 354 7.42 -3.67 -1.54
CA GLN A 354 7.50 -2.42 -2.30
C GLN A 354 6.13 -2.04 -2.87
N MET A 355 5.40 -3.01 -3.45
CA MET A 355 4.05 -2.79 -3.96
C MET A 355 3.09 -2.32 -2.85
N VAL A 356 3.05 -3.02 -1.72
CA VAL A 356 2.13 -2.72 -0.62
C VAL A 356 2.45 -1.36 0.01
N SER A 357 3.68 -1.18 0.49
CA SER A 357 4.08 0.06 1.17
C SER A 357 3.99 1.29 0.26
N GLY A 358 4.43 1.18 -0.99
CA GLY A 358 4.37 2.30 -1.92
C GLY A 358 2.97 2.62 -2.40
N SER A 359 2.08 1.63 -2.58
CA SER A 359 0.68 1.90 -2.94
C SER A 359 -0.07 2.60 -1.82
N ILE A 360 0.12 2.18 -0.57
CA ILE A 360 -0.46 2.85 0.60
C ILE A 360 0.08 4.28 0.71
N PHE A 361 1.41 4.47 0.60
CA PHE A 361 2.04 5.77 0.79
C PHE A 361 1.69 6.75 -0.33
N PHE A 362 2.03 6.44 -1.59
CA PHE A 362 1.82 7.35 -2.71
C PHE A 362 0.34 7.55 -3.01
N GLY A 363 -0.46 6.51 -2.84
CA GLY A 363 -1.90 6.60 -2.97
C GLY A 363 -2.53 7.55 -1.95
N SER A 364 -2.23 7.36 -0.66
CA SER A 364 -2.78 8.22 0.40
C SER A 364 -2.30 9.67 0.24
N LEU A 365 -1.00 9.86 -0.03
CA LEU A 365 -0.43 11.19 -0.26
C LEU A 365 -1.14 11.92 -1.40
N GLY A 366 -1.48 11.18 -2.46
CA GLY A 366 -2.23 11.74 -3.58
C GLY A 366 -3.59 12.29 -3.16
N CYS A 367 -4.38 11.50 -2.45
CA CYS A 367 -5.65 11.94 -1.90
C CYS A 367 -5.47 13.14 -0.96
N PHE A 368 -4.47 13.08 -0.08
CA PHE A 368 -4.22 14.12 0.92
C PHE A 368 -4.02 15.49 0.28
N LEU A 369 -3.28 15.56 -0.84
CA LEU A 369 -3.09 16.81 -1.56
C LEU A 369 -4.41 17.47 -1.99
N PHE A 370 -5.40 16.69 -2.44
CA PHE A 370 -6.70 17.25 -2.81
C PHE A 370 -7.46 17.79 -1.60
N PHE A 371 -7.52 17.04 -0.50
CA PHE A 371 -8.20 17.50 0.72
C PHE A 371 -7.50 18.70 1.36
N MET A 372 -6.18 18.66 1.44
CA MET A 372 -5.37 19.73 2.02
C MET A 372 -5.42 21.03 1.21
N ILE A 373 -5.65 20.96 -0.09
CA ILE A 373 -5.71 22.13 -0.97
C ILE A 373 -7.15 22.51 -1.27
N LEU A 374 -7.91 21.68 -2.00
CA LEU A 374 -9.27 22.02 -2.42
C LEU A 374 -10.26 22.04 -1.25
N GLY A 375 -10.17 21.07 -0.35
CA GLY A 375 -11.04 20.97 0.81
C GLY A 375 -10.82 22.12 1.78
N ASN A 376 -9.56 22.36 2.17
CA ASN A 376 -9.22 23.47 3.05
C ASN A 376 -9.44 24.84 2.37
N TYR A 377 -9.32 24.95 1.05
CA TYR A 377 -9.72 26.17 0.34
C TYR A 377 -11.21 26.44 0.52
N GLY A 378 -12.09 25.44 0.29
CA GLY A 378 -13.52 25.58 0.55
C GLY A 378 -13.84 25.94 2.00
N LEU A 379 -13.19 25.27 2.94
CA LEU A 379 -13.35 25.56 4.36
C LEU A 379 -12.91 27.00 4.70
N SER A 380 -11.82 27.48 4.10
CA SER A 380 -11.35 28.84 4.32
C SER A 380 -12.35 29.90 3.87
N LEU A 381 -13.03 29.68 2.74
CA LEU A 381 -14.06 30.58 2.21
C LEU A 381 -15.28 30.66 3.15
N GLN A 382 -15.68 29.53 3.72
CA GLN A 382 -16.77 29.46 4.69
C GLN A 382 -16.43 30.19 5.98
N LEU A 383 -15.22 29.96 6.52
CA LEU A 383 -14.80 30.52 7.81
C LEU A 383 -14.48 32.02 7.70
N SER A 384 -13.99 32.49 6.55
CA SER A 384 -13.76 33.92 6.32
C SER A 384 -15.06 34.70 6.05
N GLY A 385 -16.13 34.00 5.67
CA GLY A 385 -17.40 34.61 5.24
C GLY A 385 -17.35 35.16 3.81
N GLU A 386 -16.30 34.87 3.03
CA GLU A 386 -16.20 35.25 1.62
C GLU A 386 -17.24 34.53 0.76
N LEU A 387 -17.56 33.28 1.10
CA LEU A 387 -18.59 32.49 0.43
C LEU A 387 -19.28 31.55 1.42
N ASP A 388 -20.61 31.57 1.47
CA ASP A 388 -21.40 30.61 2.26
C ASP A 388 -21.57 29.28 1.51
N VAL A 389 -20.48 28.50 1.47
CA VAL A 389 -20.43 27.18 0.81
C VAL A 389 -21.48 26.23 1.37
N VAL A 390 -21.68 26.23 2.69
CA VAL A 390 -22.67 25.39 3.38
C VAL A 390 -24.10 25.80 2.99
N GLY A 391 -24.38 27.10 2.93
CA GLY A 391 -25.66 27.61 2.45
C GLY A 391 -25.96 27.18 1.01
N ILE A 392 -24.99 27.31 0.10
CA ILE A 392 -25.14 26.89 -1.31
C ILE A 392 -25.32 25.38 -1.42
N LEU A 393 -24.56 24.60 -0.65
CA LEU A 393 -24.71 23.15 -0.58
C LEU A 393 -26.15 22.75 -0.22
N ASN A 394 -26.74 23.43 0.76
CA ASN A 394 -28.10 23.13 1.23
C ASN A 394 -29.19 23.63 0.27
N ALA A 395 -28.96 24.74 -0.43
CA ALA A 395 -29.94 25.34 -1.34
C ALA A 395 -29.92 24.74 -2.76
N GLU A 396 -28.73 24.49 -3.30
CA GLU A 396 -28.51 24.14 -4.71
C GLU A 396 -27.79 22.79 -4.89
N GLY A 397 -27.23 22.24 -3.82
CA GLY A 397 -26.54 20.95 -3.83
C GLY A 397 -25.02 21.06 -3.99
N ALA A 398 -24.35 19.92 -3.82
CA ALA A 398 -22.90 19.85 -3.75
C ALA A 398 -22.18 20.27 -5.03
N THR A 399 -22.73 19.97 -6.22
CA THR A 399 -22.09 20.39 -7.47
C THR A 399 -22.08 21.91 -7.59
N ALA A 400 -23.20 22.59 -7.28
CA ALA A 400 -23.25 24.05 -7.27
C ALA A 400 -22.22 24.63 -6.29
N ALA A 401 -22.16 24.11 -5.05
CA ALA A 401 -21.20 24.55 -4.05
C ALA A 401 -19.74 24.41 -4.51
N ILE A 402 -19.37 23.28 -5.14
CA ILE A 402 -18.03 23.06 -5.70
C ILE A 402 -17.71 24.12 -6.76
N PHE A 403 -18.62 24.35 -7.72
CA PHE A 403 -18.34 25.31 -8.79
C PHE A 403 -18.36 26.76 -8.28
N SER A 404 -19.15 27.10 -7.26
CA SER A 404 -19.08 28.42 -6.59
C SER A 404 -17.75 28.64 -5.88
N MET A 405 -17.17 27.60 -5.25
CA MET A 405 -15.82 27.69 -4.69
C MET A 405 -14.78 27.97 -5.78
N LEU A 406 -14.86 27.26 -6.90
CA LEU A 406 -13.97 27.47 -8.04
C LEU A 406 -14.17 28.84 -8.70
N ASP A 407 -15.39 29.38 -8.66
CA ASP A 407 -15.71 30.70 -9.19
C ASP A 407 -15.12 31.84 -8.35
N ALA A 408 -14.91 31.62 -7.05
CA ALA A 408 -14.22 32.56 -6.18
C ALA A 408 -12.71 32.72 -6.49
N LEU A 409 -12.12 31.82 -7.30
CA LEU A 409 -10.72 31.91 -7.70
C LEU A 409 -10.49 32.93 -8.82
N PRO A 410 -9.32 33.58 -8.88
CA PRO A 410 -8.95 34.39 -10.04
C PRO A 410 -8.90 33.54 -11.31
N MET A 411 -9.29 34.14 -12.45
CA MET A 411 -9.41 33.43 -13.73
C MET A 411 -10.37 32.24 -13.66
N SER A 412 -11.46 32.35 -12.89
CA SER A 412 -12.42 31.27 -12.63
C SER A 412 -12.88 30.53 -13.88
N TYR A 413 -13.17 31.24 -14.98
CA TYR A 413 -13.56 30.60 -16.25
C TYR A 413 -12.53 29.57 -16.74
N LEU A 414 -11.23 29.89 -16.66
CA LEU A 414 -10.16 28.95 -17.04
C LEU A 414 -10.05 27.79 -16.04
N VAL A 415 -10.14 28.09 -14.74
CA VAL A 415 -10.09 27.08 -13.67
C VAL A 415 -11.22 26.06 -13.84
N ILE A 416 -12.44 26.56 -14.05
CA ILE A 416 -13.65 25.77 -14.27
C ILE A 416 -13.55 24.98 -15.58
N ALA A 417 -13.00 25.55 -16.64
CA ALA A 417 -12.75 24.84 -17.90
C ALA A 417 -11.78 23.67 -17.70
N VAL A 418 -10.67 23.89 -17.01
CA VAL A 418 -9.68 22.84 -16.69
C VAL A 418 -10.30 21.79 -15.78
N PHE A 419 -10.98 22.18 -14.71
CA PHE A 419 -11.64 21.26 -13.78
C PHE A 419 -12.66 20.36 -14.49
N THR A 420 -13.52 20.96 -15.32
CA THR A 420 -14.53 20.22 -16.11
C THR A 420 -13.87 19.23 -17.07
N LEU A 421 -12.78 19.64 -17.74
CA LEU A 421 -12.00 18.76 -18.61
C LEU A 421 -11.40 17.58 -17.83
N LEU A 422 -10.84 17.84 -16.64
CA LEU A 422 -10.32 16.78 -15.77
C LEU A 422 -11.42 15.80 -15.35
N CYS A 423 -12.61 16.28 -14.98
CA CYS A 423 -13.75 15.42 -14.66
C CYS A 423 -14.11 14.49 -15.83
N ILE A 424 -14.15 15.01 -17.06
CA ILE A 424 -14.43 14.22 -18.26
C ILE A 424 -13.34 13.16 -18.49
N ILE A 425 -12.07 13.54 -18.42
CA ILE A 425 -10.94 12.63 -18.67
C ILE A 425 -10.83 11.56 -17.58
N PHE A 426 -10.93 11.94 -16.30
CA PHE A 426 -10.94 10.98 -15.18
C PHE A 426 -12.08 9.99 -15.31
N THR A 427 -13.28 10.46 -15.64
CA THR A 427 -14.44 9.58 -15.84
C THR A 427 -14.15 8.63 -17.00
N ALA A 428 -13.70 9.15 -18.15
CA ALA A 428 -13.46 8.30 -19.30
C ALA A 428 -12.39 7.23 -19.06
N THR A 429 -11.27 7.60 -18.44
CA THR A 429 -10.16 6.68 -18.12
C THR A 429 -10.53 5.63 -17.07
N THR A 430 -11.28 6.03 -16.05
CA THR A 430 -11.78 5.13 -15.00
C THR A 430 -12.72 4.07 -15.59
N PHE A 431 -13.71 4.49 -16.38
CA PHE A 431 -14.73 3.59 -16.90
C PHE A 431 -14.26 2.72 -18.07
N ASP A 432 -13.25 3.16 -18.84
CA ASP A 432 -12.56 2.29 -19.80
C ASP A 432 -11.82 1.15 -19.07
N SER A 433 -11.19 1.44 -17.93
CA SER A 433 -10.51 0.43 -17.11
C SER A 433 -11.51 -0.56 -16.50
N ILE A 434 -12.65 -0.09 -16.00
CA ILE A 434 -13.70 -0.96 -15.43
C ILE A 434 -14.32 -1.85 -16.51
N SER A 435 -14.63 -1.29 -17.68
CA SER A 435 -15.22 -2.03 -18.80
C SER A 435 -14.28 -3.13 -19.30
N TYR A 436 -12.97 -2.85 -19.33
CA TYR A 436 -11.92 -3.83 -19.63
C TYR A 436 -11.90 -5.00 -18.64
N ILE A 437 -12.02 -4.71 -17.35
CA ILE A 437 -11.96 -5.72 -16.29
C ILE A 437 -13.22 -6.58 -16.30
N LEU A 438 -14.40 -5.97 -16.44
CA LEU A 438 -15.64 -6.73 -16.63
C LEU A 438 -15.58 -7.64 -17.85
N ALA A 439 -15.06 -7.13 -18.97
CA ALA A 439 -14.88 -7.91 -20.18
C ALA A 439 -13.89 -9.07 -19.97
N SER A 440 -12.84 -8.88 -19.19
CA SER A 440 -11.86 -9.91 -18.84
C SER A 440 -12.47 -11.02 -17.98
N VAL A 441 -13.25 -10.67 -16.95
CA VAL A 441 -13.80 -11.63 -15.97
C VAL A 441 -14.80 -12.58 -16.62
N VAL A 442 -15.59 -12.12 -17.59
CA VAL A 442 -16.61 -12.95 -18.25
C VAL A 442 -16.05 -13.87 -19.36
N GLN A 443 -14.75 -13.77 -19.69
CA GLN A 443 -14.10 -14.56 -20.74
C GLN A 443 -13.31 -15.75 -20.19
N ASN A 444 -13.19 -16.84 -20.96
CA ASN A 444 -12.57 -18.09 -20.48
C ASN A 444 -11.04 -18.03 -20.44
N ASN A 445 -10.42 -17.58 -21.53
CA ASN A 445 -8.98 -17.40 -21.68
C ASN A 445 -8.73 -15.95 -22.12
N VAL A 446 -8.20 -15.14 -21.23
CA VAL A 446 -7.71 -13.79 -21.55
C VAL A 446 -6.19 -13.94 -21.66
N THR A 447 -5.73 -14.62 -22.72
CA THR A 447 -4.30 -14.66 -23.05
C THR A 447 -3.85 -13.36 -23.73
N GLU A 448 -4.81 -12.55 -24.21
CA GLU A 448 -4.67 -11.23 -24.84
C GLU A 448 -5.76 -10.26 -24.35
N GLU A 449 -5.79 -9.03 -24.88
CA GLU A 449 -6.85 -8.03 -24.67
C GLU A 449 -8.28 -8.62 -24.85
N PRO A 450 -9.24 -8.30 -23.95
CA PRO A 450 -10.64 -8.72 -24.09
C PRO A 450 -11.26 -8.25 -25.40
N MET A 451 -12.12 -9.09 -25.98
CA MET A 451 -12.83 -8.75 -27.23
C MET A 451 -13.49 -7.36 -27.17
N ARG A 452 -13.21 -6.52 -28.18
CA ARG A 452 -13.66 -5.11 -28.26
C ARG A 452 -15.18 -4.95 -28.11
N TRP A 453 -15.99 -5.82 -28.73
CA TRP A 453 -17.45 -5.79 -28.56
C TRP A 453 -17.89 -6.03 -27.11
N ASN A 454 -17.24 -6.95 -26.39
CA ASN A 454 -17.56 -7.23 -24.99
C ASN A 454 -17.23 -6.03 -24.11
N ARG A 455 -16.08 -5.38 -24.33
CA ARG A 455 -15.72 -4.14 -23.64
C ARG A 455 -16.76 -3.04 -23.87
N MET A 456 -17.17 -2.84 -25.12
CA MET A 456 -18.18 -1.86 -25.48
C MET A 456 -19.56 -2.18 -24.85
N PHE A 457 -19.96 -3.45 -24.84
CA PHE A 457 -21.19 -3.89 -24.17
C PHE A 457 -21.19 -3.54 -22.68
N TRP A 458 -20.10 -3.85 -21.97
CA TRP A 458 -19.97 -3.51 -20.55
C TRP A 458 -19.89 -2.00 -20.32
N ALA A 459 -19.20 -1.25 -21.19
CA ALA A 459 -19.16 0.21 -21.12
C ALA A 459 -20.59 0.82 -21.10
N PHE A 460 -21.48 0.39 -22.00
CA PHE A 460 -22.88 0.84 -21.97
C PHE A 460 -23.67 0.28 -20.79
N THR A 461 -23.45 -0.98 -20.42
CA THR A 461 -24.16 -1.65 -19.31
C THR A 461 -23.89 -0.96 -17.97
N LEU A 462 -22.65 -0.49 -17.76
CA LEU A 462 -22.24 0.28 -16.58
C LEU A 462 -23.01 1.60 -16.42
N SER A 463 -23.46 2.19 -17.53
CA SER A 463 -24.24 3.45 -17.50
C SER A 463 -25.71 3.25 -17.13
N PHE A 464 -26.23 2.02 -17.23
CA PHE A 464 -27.67 1.76 -17.08
C PHE A 464 -28.16 1.89 -15.63
N LEU A 465 -27.50 1.22 -14.68
CA LEU A 465 -27.83 1.34 -13.26
C LEU A 465 -27.72 2.79 -12.74
N PRO A 466 -26.60 3.53 -12.93
CA PRO A 466 -26.52 4.93 -12.51
C PRO A 466 -27.61 5.79 -13.11
N THR A 467 -27.95 5.62 -14.40
CA THR A 467 -29.05 6.36 -15.03
C THR A 467 -30.34 6.21 -14.24
N VAL A 468 -30.69 4.98 -13.86
CA VAL A 468 -31.92 4.67 -13.10
C VAL A 468 -31.85 5.23 -11.68
N LEU A 469 -30.73 5.05 -10.99
CA LEU A 469 -30.56 5.58 -9.63
C LEU A 469 -30.60 7.12 -9.59
N MET A 470 -30.10 7.80 -10.62
CA MET A 470 -30.19 9.26 -10.76
C MET A 470 -31.63 9.75 -10.89
N PHE A 471 -32.54 8.97 -11.49
CA PHE A 471 -33.97 9.31 -11.54
C PHE A 471 -34.69 9.06 -10.21
N MET A 472 -34.19 8.12 -9.41
CA MET A 472 -34.88 7.64 -8.22
C MET A 472 -34.45 8.31 -6.91
N GLY A 473 -33.29 8.95 -6.85
CA GLY A 473 -32.93 9.67 -5.63
C GLY A 473 -31.60 10.40 -5.66
N GLY A 474 -31.35 11.12 -4.56
CA GLY A 474 -30.11 11.82 -4.30
C GLY A 474 -28.98 10.88 -3.85
N LEU A 475 -27.95 11.47 -3.23
CA LEU A 475 -26.72 10.81 -2.79
C LEU A 475 -26.95 9.46 -2.07
N SER A 476 -27.95 9.38 -1.18
CA SER A 476 -28.25 8.18 -0.38
C SER A 476 -28.53 6.93 -1.23
N THR A 477 -29.22 7.09 -2.36
CA THR A 477 -29.54 6.00 -3.30
C THR A 477 -28.27 5.45 -3.96
N LEU A 478 -27.36 6.35 -4.35
CA LEU A 478 -26.07 5.99 -4.93
C LEU A 478 -25.15 5.30 -3.90
N GLN A 479 -25.15 5.76 -2.65
CA GLN A 479 -24.38 5.12 -1.57
C GLN A 479 -24.86 3.68 -1.30
N THR A 480 -26.17 3.48 -1.30
CA THR A 480 -26.77 2.16 -1.04
C THR A 480 -26.34 1.12 -2.06
N ALA A 481 -26.20 1.50 -3.33
CA ALA A 481 -25.72 0.58 -4.37
C ALA A 481 -24.31 0.04 -4.08
N ALA A 482 -23.39 0.89 -3.59
CA ALA A 482 -22.06 0.47 -3.17
C ALA A 482 -22.11 -0.42 -1.92
N ILE A 483 -22.92 -0.06 -0.92
CA ILE A 483 -23.07 -0.82 0.33
C ILE A 483 -23.65 -2.21 0.09
N VAL A 484 -24.68 -2.33 -0.74
CA VAL A 484 -25.27 -3.64 -1.06
C VAL A 484 -24.32 -4.46 -1.94
N GLY A 485 -23.67 -3.81 -2.92
CA GLY A 485 -22.68 -4.47 -3.78
C GLY A 485 -21.44 -4.97 -3.04
N GLY A 486 -21.03 -4.29 -1.97
CA GLY A 486 -19.85 -4.63 -1.16
C GLY A 486 -20.05 -5.83 -0.25
N LEU A 487 -21.29 -6.14 0.15
CA LEU A 487 -21.56 -7.16 1.16
C LEU A 487 -21.00 -8.54 0.80
N PRO A 488 -21.25 -9.10 -0.40
CA PRO A 488 -20.67 -10.39 -0.77
C PRO A 488 -19.13 -10.35 -0.84
N LEU A 489 -18.56 -9.18 -1.12
CA LEU A 489 -17.11 -9.00 -1.22
C LEU A 489 -16.42 -9.02 0.14
N LEU A 490 -17.14 -8.83 1.25
CA LEU A 490 -16.56 -8.96 2.61
C LEU A 490 -15.97 -10.36 2.81
N GLY A 491 -16.77 -11.40 2.56
CA GLY A 491 -16.34 -12.79 2.68
C GLY A 491 -15.25 -13.15 1.66
N ILE A 492 -15.41 -12.71 0.41
CA ILE A 492 -14.43 -12.95 -0.66
C ILE A 492 -13.08 -12.31 -0.30
N SER A 493 -13.07 -11.12 0.29
CA SER A 493 -11.84 -10.42 0.70
C SER A 493 -11.08 -11.17 1.78
N ILE A 494 -11.78 -11.68 2.79
CA ILE A 494 -11.15 -12.53 3.81
C ILE A 494 -10.54 -13.78 3.17
N MET A 495 -11.27 -14.42 2.26
CA MET A 495 -10.74 -15.58 1.53
C MET A 495 -9.52 -15.22 0.68
N LEU A 496 -9.47 -14.04 0.06
CA LEU A 496 -8.30 -13.59 -0.70
C LEU A 496 -7.08 -13.36 0.18
N MET A 497 -7.25 -12.77 1.37
CA MET A 497 -6.16 -12.62 2.35
C MET A 497 -5.62 -13.99 2.78
N VAL A 498 -6.50 -14.93 3.12
CA VAL A 498 -6.09 -16.32 3.47
C VAL A 498 -5.41 -17.02 2.30
N SER A 499 -5.90 -16.81 1.08
CA SER A 499 -5.34 -17.39 -0.13
C SER A 499 -3.91 -16.92 -0.39
N ALA A 500 -3.68 -15.61 -0.24
CA ALA A 500 -2.36 -15.00 -0.35
C ALA A 500 -1.36 -15.64 0.63
N VAL A 501 -1.74 -15.75 1.90
CA VAL A 501 -0.89 -16.36 2.94
C VAL A 501 -0.59 -17.82 2.62
N ARG A 502 -1.62 -18.61 2.27
CA ARG A 502 -1.44 -20.04 1.95
C ARG A 502 -0.52 -20.26 0.75
N ALA A 503 -0.73 -19.52 -0.34
CA ALA A 503 0.02 -19.69 -1.56
C ALA A 503 1.50 -19.34 -1.37
N THR A 504 1.76 -18.17 -0.79
CA THR A 504 3.13 -17.67 -0.57
C THR A 504 3.88 -18.51 0.45
N THR A 505 3.26 -18.86 1.58
CA THR A 505 3.88 -19.68 2.63
C THR A 505 4.21 -21.07 2.11
N LEU A 506 3.32 -21.67 1.31
CA LEU A 506 3.59 -22.97 0.69
C LEU A 506 4.84 -22.90 -0.17
N ASP A 507 4.95 -21.90 -1.04
CA ASP A 507 6.04 -21.82 -2.00
C ASP A 507 7.38 -21.41 -1.38
N ILE A 508 7.34 -20.58 -0.32
CA ILE A 508 8.53 -20.27 0.49
C ILE A 508 9.08 -21.55 1.13
N ARG A 509 8.23 -22.37 1.75
CA ARG A 509 8.65 -23.62 2.42
C ARG A 509 9.20 -24.68 1.47
N HIS A 510 8.94 -24.58 0.17
CA HIS A 510 9.45 -25.50 -0.84
C HIS A 510 10.70 -24.98 -1.55
N GLN A 511 11.25 -23.83 -1.15
CA GLN A 511 12.57 -23.40 -1.64
C GLN A 511 13.67 -24.26 -1.02
N GLU A 512 14.67 -24.63 -1.83
CA GLU A 512 15.80 -25.45 -1.36
C GLU A 512 16.60 -24.76 -0.23
N ASP A 513 16.70 -23.43 -0.30
CA ASP A 513 17.43 -22.60 0.67
C ASP A 513 16.56 -22.15 1.87
N TYR A 514 15.32 -22.61 1.99
CA TYR A 514 14.46 -22.24 3.11
C TYR A 514 14.93 -22.95 4.39
N VAL A 515 15.50 -22.17 5.31
CA VAL A 515 15.82 -22.61 6.66
C VAL A 515 14.67 -22.19 7.57
N GLU A 516 14.10 -23.14 8.33
CA GLU A 516 13.11 -22.78 9.34
C GLU A 516 13.73 -21.78 10.33
N PRO A 517 13.03 -20.69 10.69
CA PRO A 517 13.56 -19.68 11.60
C PRO A 517 13.76 -20.17 13.05
N THR A 518 13.58 -21.48 13.28
CA THR A 518 13.83 -22.14 14.55
C THR A 518 15.34 -22.20 14.78
N ILE A 519 15.84 -21.33 15.64
CA ILE A 519 17.23 -21.41 16.12
C ILE A 519 17.29 -22.57 17.12
N ASN A 520 17.78 -23.72 16.66
CA ASN A 520 18.12 -24.83 17.55
C ASN A 520 19.52 -24.57 18.11
N ILE A 521 19.59 -24.35 19.42
CA ILE A 521 20.87 -24.35 20.13
C ILE A 521 21.18 -25.84 20.40
N GLU A 522 21.83 -26.49 19.45
CA GLU A 522 22.15 -27.93 19.52
C GLU A 522 23.40 -28.21 20.36
N GLU A 523 24.38 -27.32 20.29
CA GLU A 523 25.63 -27.42 21.03
C GLU A 523 25.75 -26.26 22.01
N LEU A 524 25.78 -26.59 23.29
CA LEU A 524 26.24 -25.69 24.33
C LEU A 524 27.73 -25.94 24.57
N PRO A 525 28.50 -24.92 24.98
CA PRO A 525 29.88 -25.14 25.42
C PRO A 525 29.93 -26.19 26.53
N GLU A 526 30.97 -27.01 26.56
CA GLU A 526 31.14 -28.10 27.54
C GLU A 526 30.99 -27.61 29.00
N PHE A 527 31.44 -26.39 29.27
CA PHE A 527 31.19 -25.67 30.51
C PHE A 527 30.39 -24.41 30.22
N ASP A 528 29.35 -24.14 31.01
CA ASP A 528 28.63 -22.86 30.95
C ASP A 528 29.65 -21.72 31.13
N PRO A 529 29.79 -20.78 30.18
CA PRO A 529 30.75 -19.68 30.27
C PRO A 529 30.65 -18.86 31.56
N TRP A 530 29.48 -18.89 32.21
CA TRP A 530 29.20 -18.18 33.44
C TRP A 530 29.41 -19.03 34.69
N SER A 531 29.65 -20.34 34.56
CA SER A 531 30.00 -21.19 35.69
C SER A 531 31.42 -20.92 36.17
N THR A 532 31.72 -21.39 37.38
CA THR A 532 33.07 -21.37 37.95
C THR A 532 34.10 -22.05 37.04
N GLU A 533 33.71 -23.17 36.44
CA GLU A 533 34.49 -23.95 35.48
C GLU A 533 34.69 -23.20 34.17
N GLY A 534 33.62 -22.62 33.60
CA GLY A 534 33.70 -21.87 32.34
C GLY A 534 34.54 -20.60 32.47
N MET A 535 34.41 -19.87 33.58
CA MET A 535 35.26 -18.71 33.87
C MET A 535 36.73 -19.11 34.07
N ALA A 536 36.99 -20.24 34.72
CA ALA A 536 38.35 -20.75 34.89
C ALA A 536 38.95 -21.24 33.57
N MET A 537 38.15 -21.90 32.72
CA MET A 537 38.55 -22.29 31.36
C MET A 537 38.90 -21.07 30.53
N ALA A 538 38.05 -20.05 30.53
CA ALA A 538 38.31 -18.81 29.79
C ALA A 538 39.57 -18.07 30.29
N ARG A 539 39.84 -18.08 31.61
CA ARG A 539 41.11 -17.56 32.16
C ARG A 539 42.31 -18.36 31.65
N PHE A 540 42.21 -19.68 31.67
CA PHE A 540 43.26 -20.57 31.17
C PHE A 540 43.51 -20.37 29.67
N GLU A 541 42.47 -20.32 28.84
CA GLU A 541 42.60 -20.10 27.39
C GLU A 541 43.28 -18.77 27.08
N ARG A 542 42.86 -17.67 27.72
CA ARG A 542 43.52 -16.36 27.55
C ARG A 542 44.99 -16.40 27.97
N ALA A 543 45.30 -17.04 29.10
CA ALA A 543 46.68 -17.15 29.58
C ALA A 543 47.53 -18.02 28.64
N ARG A 544 46.96 -19.11 28.09
CA ARG A 544 47.60 -19.95 27.09
C ARG A 544 47.91 -19.17 25.81
N ASP A 545 46.93 -18.45 25.29
CA ASP A 545 47.07 -17.69 24.04
C ASP A 545 48.09 -16.56 24.20
N ALA A 546 48.07 -15.84 25.33
CA ALA A 546 49.10 -14.84 25.66
C ALA A 546 50.51 -15.45 25.80
N ALA A 547 50.63 -16.66 26.36
CA ALA A 547 51.90 -17.37 26.44
C ALA A 547 52.40 -17.84 25.06
N GLN A 548 51.50 -18.18 24.14
CA GLN A 548 51.84 -18.53 22.76
C GLN A 548 52.34 -17.30 22.00
N GLU A 549 51.63 -16.18 22.09
CA GLU A 549 52.03 -14.90 21.49
C GLU A 549 53.42 -14.47 22.00
N ALA A 550 53.66 -14.53 23.31
CA ALA A 550 54.97 -14.20 23.88
C ALA A 550 56.11 -15.15 23.43
N ALA A 551 55.79 -16.41 23.12
CA ALA A 551 56.75 -17.34 22.55
C ALA A 551 57.08 -17.02 21.08
N GLU A 552 56.12 -16.47 20.33
CA GLU A 552 56.35 -15.95 18.97
C GLU A 552 57.21 -14.68 19.02
N ASP A 553 56.91 -13.74 19.94
CA ASP A 553 57.69 -12.52 20.17
C ASP A 553 59.17 -12.83 20.48
N GLU A 554 59.45 -13.83 21.32
CA GLU A 554 60.84 -14.26 21.62
C GLU A 554 61.54 -14.77 20.36
N ARG A 555 60.85 -15.56 19.53
CA ARG A 555 61.41 -16.11 18.29
C ARG A 555 61.74 -15.00 17.31
N ASP A 556 60.88 -13.99 17.20
CA ASP A 556 61.09 -12.84 16.31
C ASP A 556 62.25 -11.97 16.81
N ALA A 557 62.34 -11.70 18.12
CA ALA A 557 63.46 -10.98 18.71
C ALA A 557 64.80 -11.69 18.46
N LEU A 558 64.83 -13.02 18.61
CA LEU A 558 66.03 -13.83 18.30
C LEU A 558 66.38 -13.82 16.80
N ALA A 559 65.38 -13.80 15.92
CA ALA A 559 65.58 -13.73 14.49
C ALA A 559 66.22 -12.38 14.08
N GLU A 560 65.76 -11.26 14.64
CA GLU A 560 66.35 -9.94 14.42
C GLU A 560 67.80 -9.87 14.93
N LEU A 561 68.06 -10.39 16.13
CA LEU A 561 69.43 -10.49 16.66
C LEU A 561 70.34 -11.32 15.73
N MET A 562 69.84 -12.42 15.18
CA MET A 562 70.58 -13.24 14.22
C MET A 562 70.85 -12.51 12.89
N LYS A 563 69.93 -11.67 12.42
CA LYS A 563 70.16 -10.82 11.23
C LYS A 563 71.26 -9.80 11.50
N LEU A 564 71.24 -9.13 12.65
CA LEU A 564 72.31 -8.19 13.02
C LEU A 564 73.67 -8.91 13.19
N ARG A 565 73.71 -10.08 13.83
CA ARG A 565 74.95 -10.88 13.94
C ARG A 565 75.54 -11.23 12.58
N LYS A 566 74.70 -11.52 11.57
CA LYS A 566 75.16 -11.75 10.20
C LYS A 566 75.74 -10.46 9.57
N ARG A 567 75.09 -9.30 9.78
CA ARG A 567 75.60 -7.98 9.32
C ARG A 567 76.93 -7.64 9.98
N ILE A 568 77.05 -7.82 11.30
CA ILE A 568 78.29 -7.64 12.06
C ILE A 568 79.39 -8.55 11.52
N ARG A 569 79.09 -9.82 11.26
CA ARG A 569 80.05 -10.76 10.67
C ARG A 569 80.49 -10.35 9.26
N ALA A 570 79.56 -9.88 8.42
CA ALA A 570 79.89 -9.40 7.08
C ALA A 570 80.80 -8.16 7.14
N PHE A 571 80.45 -7.19 8.00
CA PHE A 571 81.26 -6.00 8.26
C PHE A 571 82.68 -6.35 8.71
N ALA A 572 82.80 -7.30 9.65
CA ALA A 572 84.10 -7.77 10.15
C ALA A 572 84.94 -8.49 9.09
N LEU A 573 84.31 -9.16 8.12
CA LEU A 573 85.02 -9.81 7.01
C LEU A 573 85.49 -8.80 5.96
N GLU A 574 84.68 -7.78 5.65
CA GLU A 574 85.01 -6.74 4.66
C GLU A 574 86.21 -5.88 5.06
N HIS A 575 86.45 -5.70 6.36
CA HIS A 575 87.53 -4.87 6.89
C HIS A 575 88.70 -5.69 7.47
N SER A 576 88.76 -6.99 7.17
CA SER A 576 89.74 -7.91 7.76
C SER A 576 91.21 -7.68 7.33
N ASP A 577 91.45 -6.92 6.25
CA ASP A 577 92.78 -6.58 5.72
C ASP A 577 93.29 -5.19 6.18
N ASP A 578 92.50 -4.43 6.95
CA ASP A 578 92.95 -3.14 7.50
C ASP A 578 93.94 -3.39 8.66
N ASN A 579 95.17 -2.85 8.55
CA ASN A 579 96.25 -3.05 9.52
C ASN A 579 95.95 -2.50 10.94
N ASP A 580 94.85 -1.77 11.13
CA ASP A 580 94.37 -1.23 12.42
C ASP A 580 93.08 -1.91 12.94
N PHE A 581 92.67 -3.03 12.32
CA PHE A 581 91.40 -3.69 12.65
C PHE A 581 91.34 -4.27 14.09
N ALA A 582 92.48 -4.41 14.75
CA ALA A 582 92.54 -4.82 16.15
C ALA A 582 91.89 -3.80 17.11
N ASP A 583 91.84 -2.51 16.74
CA ASP A 583 91.42 -1.42 17.63
C ASP A 583 90.11 -0.71 17.23
N HIS A 584 89.47 -1.10 16.12
CA HIS A 584 88.19 -0.53 15.71
C HIS A 584 87.00 -1.20 16.40
N HIS A 585 86.41 -0.46 17.34
CA HIS A 585 85.11 -0.74 17.92
C HIS A 585 84.05 -0.75 16.79
N LEU A 586 83.14 -1.75 16.79
CA LEU A 586 81.97 -1.80 15.89
C LEU A 586 81.35 -0.40 15.72
N PRO A 587 80.85 0.00 14.54
CA PRO A 587 80.21 1.31 14.37
C PRO A 587 79.21 1.57 15.50
N GLN A 588 79.23 2.75 16.10
CA GLN A 588 78.46 3.05 17.30
C GLN A 588 76.97 2.73 17.11
N GLU A 589 76.42 2.99 15.92
CA GLU A 589 75.05 2.61 15.54
C GLU A 589 74.79 1.10 15.64
N MET A 590 75.72 0.26 15.19
CA MET A 590 75.60 -1.21 15.30
C MET A 590 75.78 -1.72 16.73
N GLN A 591 76.57 -1.03 17.55
CA GLN A 591 76.71 -1.35 18.98
C GLN A 591 75.42 -1.04 19.74
N GLU A 592 74.84 0.13 19.49
CA GLU A 592 73.56 0.54 20.06
C GLU A 592 72.43 -0.39 19.57
N GLU A 593 72.39 -0.74 18.28
CA GLU A 593 71.45 -1.72 17.72
C GLU A 593 71.62 -3.11 18.36
N LEU A 594 72.85 -3.56 18.58
CA LEU A 594 73.15 -4.84 19.23
C LEU A 594 72.69 -4.85 20.69
N GLN A 595 73.00 -3.79 21.45
CA GLN A 595 72.59 -3.68 22.84
C GLN A 595 71.06 -3.66 22.96
N ASN A 596 70.38 -2.87 22.12
CA ASN A 596 68.92 -2.80 22.09
C ASN A 596 68.27 -4.15 21.75
N LEU A 597 68.80 -4.88 20.75
CA LEU A 597 68.28 -6.19 20.38
C LEU A 597 68.54 -7.26 21.45
N LEU A 598 69.71 -7.22 22.11
CA LEU A 598 69.99 -8.09 23.26
C LEU A 598 69.03 -7.82 24.41
N ASP A 599 68.78 -6.55 24.75
CA ASP A 599 67.83 -6.16 25.78
C ASP A 599 66.40 -6.57 25.42
N ASN A 600 66.01 -6.45 24.15
CA ASN A 600 64.70 -6.90 23.66
C ASN A 600 64.54 -8.42 23.75
N VAL A 601 65.58 -9.20 23.41
CA VAL A 601 65.56 -10.66 23.58
C VAL A 601 65.42 -11.06 25.05
N VAL A 602 66.14 -10.37 25.95
CA VAL A 602 66.02 -10.62 27.39
C VAL A 602 64.59 -10.34 27.87
N LYS A 603 64.03 -9.18 27.51
CA LYS A 603 62.65 -8.81 27.86
C LYS A 603 61.61 -9.78 27.30
N ALA A 604 61.75 -10.19 26.03
CA ALA A 604 60.83 -11.14 25.41
C ALA A 604 60.90 -12.52 26.10
N LYS A 605 62.10 -12.95 26.48
CA LYS A 605 62.33 -14.21 27.20
C LYS A 605 61.74 -14.18 28.62
N GLU A 606 61.90 -13.08 29.35
CA GLU A 606 61.30 -12.88 30.67
C GLU A 606 59.77 -12.86 30.58
N ARG A 607 59.21 -12.11 29.62
CA ARG A 607 57.77 -12.03 29.39
C ARG A 607 57.16 -13.38 29.02
N LYS A 608 57.84 -14.16 28.16
CA LYS A 608 57.41 -15.53 27.85
C LYS A 608 57.43 -16.43 29.08
N LEU A 609 58.46 -16.34 29.92
CA LEU A 609 58.54 -17.15 31.13
C LEU A 609 57.38 -16.83 32.08
N GLU A 610 57.14 -15.55 32.36
CA GLU A 610 56.06 -15.07 33.21
C GLU A 610 54.68 -15.51 32.71
N LEU A 611 54.40 -15.33 31.42
CA LEU A 611 53.11 -15.72 30.82
C LEU A 611 52.96 -17.24 30.75
N SER A 612 54.05 -17.98 30.53
CA SER A 612 54.03 -19.44 30.58
C SER A 612 53.72 -19.97 31.98
N GLU A 613 54.31 -19.38 33.03
CA GLU A 613 53.99 -19.70 34.43
C GLU A 613 52.53 -19.36 34.74
N THR A 614 52.04 -18.20 34.29
CA THR A 614 50.64 -17.79 34.45
C THR A 614 49.67 -18.75 33.77
N ALA A 615 49.99 -19.22 32.56
CA ALA A 615 49.21 -20.23 31.84
C ALA A 615 49.20 -21.58 32.57
N GLN A 616 50.34 -22.00 33.14
CA GLN A 616 50.42 -23.24 33.93
C GLN A 616 49.60 -23.15 35.22
N GLN A 617 49.67 -22.02 35.93
CA GLN A 617 48.87 -21.77 37.13
C GLN A 617 47.38 -21.76 36.80
N SER A 618 46.98 -21.05 35.74
CA SER A 618 45.58 -20.98 35.31
C SER A 618 45.05 -22.36 34.90
N ARG A 619 45.89 -23.20 34.28
CA ARG A 619 45.54 -24.60 33.95
C ARG A 619 45.36 -25.46 35.20
N ALA A 620 46.25 -25.30 36.18
CA ALA A 620 46.16 -26.03 37.44
C ALA A 620 44.90 -25.65 38.22
N GLU A 621 44.58 -24.35 38.28
CA GLU A 621 43.35 -23.82 38.86
C GLU A 621 42.10 -24.38 38.16
N PHE A 622 42.06 -24.34 36.82
CA PHE A 622 40.96 -24.92 36.04
C PHE A 622 40.78 -26.41 36.34
N ASN A 623 41.85 -27.20 36.28
CA ASN A 623 41.78 -28.64 36.57
C ASN A 623 41.30 -28.93 38.00
N GLN A 624 41.71 -28.11 38.98
CA GLN A 624 41.27 -28.24 40.36
C GLN A 624 39.78 -27.93 40.52
N ILE A 625 39.30 -26.86 39.89
CA ILE A 625 37.89 -26.45 39.92
C ILE A 625 37.02 -27.54 39.27
N VAL A 626 37.42 -28.06 38.10
CA VAL A 626 36.71 -29.15 37.42
C VAL A 626 36.69 -30.42 38.28
N ALA A 627 37.82 -30.80 38.90
CA ALA A 627 37.89 -31.99 39.75
C ALA A 627 37.02 -31.86 41.02
N GLN A 628 36.93 -30.66 41.59
CA GLN A 628 36.07 -30.39 42.74
C GLN A 628 34.59 -30.51 42.36
N SER A 629 34.18 -29.95 41.22
CA SER A 629 32.77 -30.02 40.82
C SER A 629 32.31 -31.42 40.42
N THR A 630 33.21 -32.25 39.85
CA THR A 630 32.89 -33.67 39.59
C THR A 630 32.68 -34.47 40.87
N ALA A 631 33.35 -34.11 41.97
CA ALA A 631 33.22 -34.79 43.25
C ALA A 631 31.92 -34.47 44.01
N TYR A 632 31.24 -33.36 43.69
CA TYR A 632 29.94 -33.00 44.26
C TYR A 632 28.74 -33.49 43.43
N ALA A 633 28.97 -33.96 42.19
CA ALA A 633 27.94 -34.45 41.29
C ALA A 633 27.68 -35.97 41.38
N VAL A 634 28.46 -36.68 42.22
CA VAL A 634 28.27 -38.10 42.61
C VAL A 634 27.65 -38.14 43.99
#